data_AF-A0A0S9PIX0-F1
#
_entry.id   AF-A0A0S9PIX0-F1
#
_cell.length_a   1.000
_cell.length_b   1.000
_cell.length_c   1.000
_cell.angle_alpha   90.00
_cell.angle_beta   90.00
_cell.angle_gamma   90.00
#
_symmetry.space_group_name_H-M   'P 1'
#
loop_
_entity.id
_entity.type
_entity.pdbx_description
1 polymer ?
#
loop_
_entity_poly.entity_id
_entity_poly.type
_entity_poly.pdbx_seq_one_letter_code
_entity_poly.pdbx_strand_id
1 'polypeptide(L)'
;MQPSSPRRRPVRAAALLVSSTIALVGFAALPASAAPGDVSIDVYTMNDFHGHLEQNLGSGEAGAASIATAFDTFKTANPNSTLVSAGDNISGSPFISQAQNDEPTIDALNLIGLSVSAIGNHELDHGREDLEVRVAKRAQFEFISANLFNKGTADHAFAPYDIQTFDGVKVGFIGAVTEDLTTLVSPAGIDTLAVGGIVDSVNAVAQELTDGTEAPGNEEADVLVLVIHEGAASASANFTDVNTVFGKIVTGTGPYVDAIASGHTHTLYSQSVTVGAKTIPVLQTGSYGSNLGHFNFQVNPTTKAISSSTGEIIPLVKPAVPASGGNPAVPAASLYAQDAEVAALVAEAKQTSSVIGREVIGTVTDSFNRATLTDVTKENRGGESTLGNEVADGQLWATRDLGTQLAFMNPGGLRTNINYAANPGSPGDVDGSVTYEEAATVQPFANTLFTQTLTGAQIKTVLEQQWQTGQTRPFLKLGINSELTYTYDPAAADGSHVTEIFYLGDPIAADDTFKVVTNSFLAAGGDGFLELANGQGKADTGRVDLDAFRDYIGQNSPLSPDYTTGSIGIANLADPAGTPVAFGTVEPGDSYEFSLSSLVLSGTPVPDTSVRVLFDGVEIATADIDLSIVDLYDEQGRSTVAFSIPEGAADGAHTIAFALNESGLELSYPAQIGELVVDPGTPGVSVGDPAAAAPGAPAAPPALAATGLDATVPLLGAGLLLALGALLVVRRRRGALTRP
;
A
#
# COMPACT_ATOMS: atom_id res chain seq x y z
N MET A 1 79.23 -25.33 38.48
CA MET A 1 78.32 -24.19 38.79
C MET A 1 77.37 -24.01 37.62
N GLN A 2 76.20 -24.63 37.73
CA GLN A 2 74.96 -24.38 36.99
C GLN A 2 73.87 -24.81 37.98
N PRO A 3 72.86 -23.99 38.32
CA PRO A 3 71.85 -24.42 39.27
C PRO A 3 70.75 -25.18 38.53
N SER A 4 70.61 -26.43 38.96
CA SER A 4 69.48 -27.32 38.75
C SER A 4 68.21 -26.77 39.41
N SER A 5 67.09 -26.78 38.67
CA SER A 5 65.76 -26.52 39.21
C SER A 5 65.00 -27.84 39.50
N PRO A 6 64.22 -27.91 40.60
CA PRO A 6 63.57 -29.15 41.04
C PRO A 6 62.08 -29.27 40.67
N ARG A 7 61.62 -30.52 40.75
CA ARG A 7 60.29 -31.11 40.50
C ARG A 7 59.09 -30.47 41.26
N ARG A 8 57.87 -30.60 40.69
CA ARG A 8 56.65 -31.28 41.24
C ARG A 8 55.43 -31.07 40.31
N ARG A 9 54.96 -32.11 39.59
CA ARG A 9 53.77 -32.99 39.83
C ARG A 9 52.49 -32.55 39.08
N PRO A 10 51.61 -33.50 38.70
CA PRO A 10 50.89 -33.49 37.41
C PRO A 10 49.46 -32.95 37.52
N VAL A 11 48.99 -32.27 36.47
CA VAL A 11 47.56 -32.02 36.24
C VAL A 11 47.13 -32.77 34.98
N ARG A 12 46.01 -33.46 35.12
CA ARG A 12 45.43 -34.45 34.23
C ARG A 12 45.24 -33.92 32.81
N ALA A 13 45.70 -34.68 31.83
CA ALA A 13 45.22 -34.59 30.45
C ALA A 13 43.78 -35.14 30.40
N ALA A 14 42.81 -34.27 30.17
CA ALA A 14 41.55 -34.64 29.54
C ALA A 14 41.62 -34.10 28.11
N ALA A 15 41.75 -35.00 27.15
CA ALA A 15 41.71 -34.67 25.74
C ALA A 15 40.34 -34.07 25.41
N LEU A 16 40.34 -32.86 24.85
CA LEU A 16 39.19 -32.30 24.14
C LEU A 16 38.86 -33.26 22.98
N LEU A 17 37.75 -33.98 23.12
CA LEU A 17 37.01 -34.46 21.98
C LEU A 17 36.37 -33.23 21.33
N VAL A 18 36.83 -32.95 20.11
CA VAL A 18 36.17 -32.05 19.16
C VAL A 18 34.74 -32.55 18.99
N SER A 19 33.79 -31.86 19.60
CA SER A 19 32.36 -32.06 19.33
C SER A 19 32.06 -31.31 18.04
N SER A 20 31.89 -32.06 16.97
CA SER A 20 31.41 -31.60 15.68
C SER A 20 30.03 -30.95 15.89
N THR A 21 29.96 -29.63 15.90
CA THR A 21 28.70 -28.91 15.70
C THR A 21 28.22 -29.21 14.29
N ILE A 22 27.24 -30.10 14.22
CA ILE A 22 26.46 -30.43 13.04
C ILE A 22 25.96 -29.14 12.41
N ALA A 23 26.44 -28.87 11.20
CA ALA A 23 25.78 -27.96 10.29
C ALA A 23 24.36 -28.50 10.09
N LEU A 24 23.35 -27.67 10.40
CA LEU A 24 21.97 -27.90 10.05
C LEU A 24 21.86 -27.75 8.52
N VAL A 25 22.33 -28.77 7.80
CA VAL A 25 22.00 -28.96 6.38
C VAL A 25 20.51 -29.18 6.35
N GLY A 26 19.78 -28.32 5.64
CA GLY A 26 18.35 -28.46 5.42
C GLY A 26 18.04 -29.90 5.06
N PHE A 27 17.14 -30.52 5.83
CA PHE A 27 16.46 -31.71 5.36
C PHE A 27 15.70 -31.27 4.11
N ALA A 28 16.30 -31.48 2.94
CA ALA A 28 15.50 -31.73 1.76
C ALA A 28 14.61 -32.91 2.16
N ALA A 29 13.30 -32.68 2.26
CA ALA A 29 12.36 -33.77 2.38
C ALA A 29 12.69 -34.75 1.26
N LEU A 30 13.06 -35.97 1.62
CA LEU A 30 13.17 -37.04 0.63
C LEU A 30 11.81 -37.07 -0.08
N PRO A 31 11.74 -37.05 -1.42
CA PRO A 31 10.47 -37.13 -2.11
C PRO A 31 9.73 -38.33 -1.54
N ALA A 32 8.51 -38.10 -1.06
CA ALA A 32 7.65 -39.17 -0.59
C ALA A 32 7.58 -40.19 -1.72
N SER A 33 8.21 -41.35 -1.53
CA SER A 33 8.29 -42.34 -2.59
C SER A 33 6.86 -42.81 -2.85
N ALA A 34 6.31 -42.45 -4.01
CA ALA A 34 4.99 -42.83 -4.46
C ALA A 34 4.76 -44.33 -4.17
N ALA A 35 3.54 -44.68 -3.74
CA ALA A 35 3.12 -46.07 -3.82
C ALA A 35 3.27 -46.52 -5.29
N PRO A 36 3.78 -47.73 -5.59
CA PRO A 36 4.01 -48.15 -6.97
C PRO A 36 2.74 -48.03 -7.81
N GLY A 37 2.74 -47.11 -8.78
CA GLY A 37 1.64 -46.90 -9.73
C GLY A 37 0.77 -45.64 -9.52
N ASP A 38 1.01 -44.84 -8.48
CA ASP A 38 0.32 -43.54 -8.33
C ASP A 38 0.91 -42.48 -9.29
N VAL A 39 0.06 -41.58 -9.78
CA VAL A 39 0.44 -40.37 -10.51
C VAL A 39 0.81 -39.29 -9.49
N SER A 40 1.99 -38.69 -9.65
CA SER A 40 2.42 -37.49 -8.91
C SER A 40 1.99 -36.26 -9.68
N ILE A 41 1.13 -35.43 -9.08
CA ILE A 41 0.63 -34.20 -9.70
C ILE A 41 1.09 -33.02 -8.86
N ASP A 42 1.79 -32.09 -9.50
CA ASP A 42 2.32 -30.89 -8.85
C ASP A 42 1.51 -29.67 -9.28
N VAL A 43 0.83 -29.04 -8.33
CA VAL A 43 0.12 -27.78 -8.54
C VAL A 43 0.92 -26.67 -7.90
N TYR A 44 1.58 -25.87 -8.73
CA TYR A 44 2.27 -24.66 -8.29
C TYR A 44 1.28 -23.51 -8.23
N THR A 45 1.41 -22.67 -7.20
CA THR A 45 0.50 -21.53 -7.00
C THR A 45 1.25 -20.23 -6.81
N MET A 46 0.64 -19.12 -7.23
CA MET A 46 1.01 -17.77 -6.82
C MET A 46 -0.25 -16.98 -6.45
N ASN A 47 -0.08 -15.78 -5.91
CA ASN A 47 -1.16 -14.86 -5.60
C ASN A 47 -0.59 -13.43 -5.53
N ASP A 48 -1.44 -12.43 -5.75
CA ASP A 48 -1.11 -11.01 -5.52
C ASP A 48 0.18 -10.60 -6.26
N PHE A 49 0.28 -10.97 -7.54
CA PHE A 49 1.45 -10.67 -8.36
C PHE A 49 1.55 -9.18 -8.70
N HIS A 50 0.41 -8.48 -8.81
CA HIS A 50 0.30 -7.02 -9.00
C HIS A 50 1.30 -6.46 -10.02
N GLY A 51 1.46 -7.13 -11.16
CA GLY A 51 2.37 -6.66 -12.21
C GLY A 51 3.83 -6.45 -11.81
N HIS A 52 4.34 -7.11 -10.76
CA HIS A 52 5.74 -7.02 -10.33
C HIS A 52 6.70 -7.75 -11.29
N LEU A 53 6.86 -7.17 -12.48
CA LEU A 53 7.64 -7.72 -13.60
C LEU A 53 9.15 -7.72 -13.34
N GLU A 54 9.66 -6.64 -12.74
CA GLU A 54 11.08 -6.44 -12.49
C GLU A 54 11.57 -7.17 -11.23
N GLN A 55 12.88 -7.42 -11.17
CA GLN A 55 13.51 -7.88 -9.94
C GLN A 55 13.67 -6.75 -8.94
N ASN A 56 13.18 -6.98 -7.72
CA ASN A 56 13.50 -6.17 -6.56
C ASN A 56 13.92 -7.07 -5.40
N LEU A 57 15.14 -7.60 -5.51
CA LEU A 57 15.69 -8.57 -4.57
C LEU A 57 15.82 -8.03 -3.14
N GLY A 58 15.90 -6.70 -2.98
CA GLY A 58 15.91 -6.03 -1.66
C GLY A 58 14.57 -6.18 -0.92
N SER A 59 13.47 -6.23 -1.67
CA SER A 59 12.10 -6.49 -1.18
C SER A 59 11.69 -7.95 -1.28
N GLY A 60 12.55 -8.84 -1.79
CA GLY A 60 12.26 -10.27 -1.96
C GLY A 60 11.55 -10.64 -3.27
N GLU A 61 11.40 -9.71 -4.21
CA GLU A 61 10.70 -9.93 -5.47
C GLU A 61 11.65 -10.54 -6.52
N ALA A 62 11.30 -11.74 -7.03
CA ALA A 62 12.14 -12.46 -7.99
C ALA A 62 12.02 -11.96 -9.44
N GLY A 63 10.95 -11.23 -9.76
CA GLY A 63 10.60 -10.77 -11.10
C GLY A 63 10.11 -11.89 -12.02
N ALA A 64 9.29 -11.53 -13.01
CA ALA A 64 8.61 -12.47 -13.90
C ALA A 64 9.57 -13.45 -14.62
N ALA A 65 10.73 -12.97 -15.06
CA ALA A 65 11.68 -13.80 -15.80
C ALA A 65 12.30 -14.92 -14.95
N SER A 66 12.52 -14.69 -13.65
CA SER A 66 13.00 -15.77 -12.76
C SER A 66 11.89 -16.74 -12.40
N ILE A 67 10.65 -16.27 -12.26
CA ILE A 67 9.47 -17.14 -12.06
C ILE A 67 9.31 -18.10 -13.25
N ALA A 68 9.45 -17.61 -14.48
CA ALA A 68 9.40 -18.42 -15.69
C ALA A 68 10.41 -19.58 -15.66
N THR A 69 11.67 -19.26 -15.33
CA THR A 69 12.73 -20.29 -15.22
C THR A 69 12.47 -21.26 -14.07
N ALA A 70 11.97 -20.76 -12.93
CA ALA A 70 11.64 -21.60 -11.78
C ALA A 70 10.56 -22.63 -12.16
N PHE A 71 9.44 -22.16 -12.74
CA PHE A 71 8.36 -23.05 -13.13
C PHE A 71 8.74 -24.00 -14.26
N ASP A 72 9.49 -23.56 -15.27
CA ASP A 72 9.99 -24.45 -16.33
C ASP A 72 10.90 -25.55 -15.77
N THR A 73 11.75 -25.21 -14.78
CA THR A 73 12.58 -26.19 -14.07
C THR A 73 11.72 -27.26 -13.38
N PHE A 74 10.67 -26.83 -12.70
CA PHE A 74 9.77 -27.74 -11.99
C PHE A 74 8.93 -28.61 -12.93
N LYS A 75 8.35 -28.00 -13.97
CA LYS A 75 7.58 -28.71 -15.00
C LYS A 75 8.44 -29.70 -15.79
N THR A 76 9.72 -29.41 -15.98
CA THR A 76 10.67 -30.35 -16.58
C THR A 76 10.96 -31.54 -15.65
N ALA A 77 11.02 -31.31 -14.34
CA ALA A 77 11.24 -32.36 -13.35
C ALA A 77 10.01 -33.29 -13.22
N ASN A 78 8.81 -32.74 -13.28
CA ASN A 78 7.56 -33.49 -13.35
C ASN A 78 6.61 -32.93 -14.43
N PRO A 79 6.42 -33.62 -15.57
CA PRO A 79 5.52 -33.15 -16.62
C PRO A 79 4.04 -33.03 -16.21
N ASN A 80 3.63 -33.71 -15.13
CA ASN A 80 2.30 -33.57 -14.54
C ASN A 80 2.25 -32.37 -13.59
N SER A 81 2.68 -31.21 -14.09
CA SER A 81 2.71 -29.96 -13.34
C SER A 81 1.84 -28.89 -13.99
N THR A 82 1.22 -28.05 -13.15
CA THR A 82 0.51 -26.84 -13.59
C THR A 82 0.80 -25.67 -12.67
N LEU A 83 0.59 -24.46 -13.19
CA LEU A 83 0.70 -23.21 -12.44
C LEU A 83 -0.66 -22.54 -12.43
N VAL A 84 -1.14 -22.18 -11.23
CA VAL A 84 -2.39 -21.46 -11.02
C VAL A 84 -2.16 -20.22 -10.16
N SER A 85 -3.06 -19.24 -10.24
CA SER A 85 -3.00 -18.02 -9.45
C SER A 85 -4.26 -17.82 -8.62
N ALA A 86 -4.12 -17.38 -7.37
CA ALA A 86 -5.24 -17.03 -6.51
C ALA A 86 -5.74 -15.59 -6.71
N GLY A 87 -5.47 -14.97 -7.86
CA GLY A 87 -5.97 -13.63 -8.22
C GLY A 87 -5.01 -12.50 -7.88
N ASP A 88 -5.44 -11.28 -8.21
CA ASP A 88 -4.69 -10.02 -8.11
C ASP A 88 -3.33 -10.09 -8.81
N ASN A 89 -3.38 -10.55 -10.06
CA ASN A 89 -2.19 -10.56 -10.90
C ASN A 89 -1.89 -9.18 -11.50
N ILE A 90 -2.92 -8.35 -11.66
CA ILE A 90 -2.91 -7.03 -12.29
C ILE A 90 -3.43 -5.97 -11.30
N SER A 91 -3.30 -4.68 -11.68
CA SER A 91 -3.62 -3.51 -10.84
C SER A 91 -2.83 -3.49 -9.52
N GLY A 92 -2.84 -2.37 -8.79
CA GLY A 92 -1.89 -2.17 -7.68
C GLY A 92 -0.43 -2.31 -8.13
N SER A 93 -0.17 -2.13 -9.43
CA SER A 93 1.09 -2.53 -10.05
C SER A 93 2.13 -1.43 -10.08
N PRO A 94 3.43 -1.77 -10.06
CA PRO A 94 4.49 -0.81 -10.34
C PRO A 94 4.29 -0.12 -11.69
N PHE A 95 4.82 1.09 -11.82
CA PHE A 95 4.64 1.97 -12.98
C PHE A 95 4.91 1.29 -14.33
N ILE A 96 5.90 0.39 -14.41
CA ILE A 96 6.20 -0.38 -15.64
C ILE A 96 4.96 -1.08 -16.19
N SER A 97 4.13 -1.64 -15.31
CA SER A 97 2.95 -2.41 -15.69
C SER A 97 1.70 -1.53 -15.74
N GLN A 98 1.49 -0.71 -14.72
CA GLN A 98 0.34 0.19 -14.61
C GLN A 98 0.25 1.17 -15.79
N ALA A 99 1.37 1.78 -16.21
CA ALA A 99 1.38 2.71 -17.34
C ALA A 99 0.91 2.07 -18.66
N GLN A 100 0.91 0.75 -18.74
CA GLN A 100 0.51 -0.04 -19.91
C GLN A 100 -0.78 -0.84 -19.64
N ASN A 101 -1.58 -0.43 -18.63
CA ASN A 101 -2.80 -1.13 -18.19
C ASN A 101 -2.56 -2.62 -17.90
N ASP A 102 -1.38 -2.98 -17.37
CA ASP A 102 -0.99 -4.37 -17.09
C ASP A 102 -0.97 -5.33 -18.29
N GLU A 103 -0.99 -4.82 -19.53
CA GLU A 103 -0.83 -5.68 -20.71
C GLU A 103 0.48 -6.51 -20.69
N PRO A 104 1.65 -5.94 -20.32
CA PRO A 104 2.87 -6.72 -20.22
C PRO A 104 2.84 -7.73 -19.07
N THR A 105 2.07 -7.47 -18.01
CA THR A 105 1.83 -8.41 -16.92
C THR A 105 1.15 -9.68 -17.44
N ILE A 106 0.06 -9.51 -18.18
CA ILE A 106 -0.69 -10.63 -18.77
C ILE A 106 0.20 -11.41 -19.73
N ASP A 107 0.98 -10.73 -20.57
CA ASP A 107 1.89 -11.39 -21.50
C ASP A 107 3.01 -12.17 -20.80
N ALA A 108 3.57 -11.62 -19.72
CA ALA A 108 4.57 -12.32 -18.92
C ALA A 108 3.98 -13.60 -18.31
N LEU A 109 2.76 -13.54 -17.78
CA LEU A 109 2.06 -14.71 -17.21
C LEU A 109 1.71 -15.75 -18.28
N ASN A 110 1.36 -15.31 -19.49
CA ASN A 110 1.19 -16.20 -20.65
C ASN A 110 2.49 -16.95 -20.97
N LEU A 111 3.63 -16.24 -21.00
CA LEU A 111 4.95 -16.84 -21.27
C LEU A 111 5.43 -17.76 -20.14
N ILE A 112 5.17 -17.40 -18.89
CA ILE A 112 5.43 -18.26 -17.72
C ILE A 112 4.61 -19.56 -17.84
N GLY A 113 3.43 -19.50 -18.46
CA GLY A 113 2.53 -20.65 -18.60
C GLY A 113 1.58 -20.81 -17.42
N LEU A 114 1.11 -19.69 -16.86
CA LEU A 114 -0.06 -19.69 -15.99
C LEU A 114 -1.23 -20.35 -16.75
N SER A 115 -1.98 -21.22 -16.07
CA SER A 115 -3.06 -22.00 -16.70
C SER A 115 -4.45 -21.50 -16.32
N VAL A 116 -4.62 -21.12 -15.05
CA VAL A 116 -5.88 -20.69 -14.45
C VAL A 116 -5.59 -19.63 -13.40
N SER A 117 -6.45 -18.62 -13.30
CA SER A 117 -6.45 -17.67 -12.19
C SER A 117 -7.84 -17.59 -11.58
N ALA A 118 -7.94 -17.61 -10.26
CA ALA A 118 -9.10 -17.02 -9.62
C ALA A 118 -9.18 -15.53 -9.95
N ILE A 119 -10.39 -14.98 -9.98
CA ILE A 119 -10.61 -13.54 -10.02
C ILE A 119 -10.38 -13.00 -8.61
N GLY A 120 -9.45 -12.06 -8.47
CA GLY A 120 -9.31 -11.21 -7.30
C GLY A 120 -10.06 -9.89 -7.44
N ASN A 121 -9.98 -9.03 -6.43
CA ASN A 121 -10.63 -7.73 -6.50
C ASN A 121 -9.97 -6.82 -7.54
N HIS A 122 -8.63 -6.84 -7.65
CA HIS A 122 -7.89 -5.96 -8.53
C HIS A 122 -8.02 -6.31 -10.02
N GLU A 123 -8.48 -7.52 -10.35
CA GLU A 123 -8.96 -7.83 -11.71
C GLU A 123 -10.21 -7.01 -12.12
N LEU A 124 -10.93 -6.42 -11.17
CA LEU A 124 -12.18 -5.68 -11.37
C LEU A 124 -12.04 -4.17 -11.12
N ASP A 125 -10.84 -3.64 -10.91
CA ASP A 125 -10.60 -2.19 -10.71
C ASP A 125 -11.14 -1.34 -11.86
N HIS A 126 -10.91 -1.80 -13.10
CA HIS A 126 -11.41 -1.16 -14.32
C HIS A 126 -12.81 -1.67 -14.71
N GLY A 127 -13.45 -2.45 -13.85
CA GLY A 127 -14.79 -3.00 -14.02
C GLY A 127 -14.87 -4.31 -14.81
N ARG A 128 -16.06 -4.93 -14.76
CA ARG A 128 -16.34 -6.21 -15.41
C ARG A 128 -16.06 -6.21 -16.91
N GLU A 129 -16.44 -5.13 -17.61
CA GLU A 129 -16.27 -5.04 -19.06
C GLU A 129 -14.79 -5.08 -19.44
N ASP A 130 -13.92 -4.41 -18.68
CA ASP A 130 -12.49 -4.42 -18.94
C ASP A 130 -11.89 -5.81 -18.74
N LEU A 131 -12.29 -6.50 -17.66
CA LEU A 131 -11.89 -7.89 -17.41
C LEU A 131 -12.29 -8.81 -18.58
N GLU A 132 -13.54 -8.76 -19.04
CA GLU A 132 -14.05 -9.64 -20.10
C GLU A 132 -13.50 -9.30 -21.49
N VAL A 133 -13.29 -8.01 -21.78
CA VAL A 133 -13.03 -7.54 -23.15
C VAL A 133 -11.55 -7.32 -23.42
N ARG A 134 -10.77 -6.87 -22.44
CA ARG A 134 -9.34 -6.57 -22.59
C ARG A 134 -8.48 -7.64 -21.93
N VAL A 135 -8.69 -7.88 -20.64
CA VAL A 135 -7.82 -8.75 -19.84
C VAL A 135 -7.97 -10.21 -20.25
N ALA A 136 -9.18 -10.79 -20.14
CA ALA A 136 -9.45 -12.19 -20.43
C ALA A 136 -9.21 -12.56 -21.90
N LYS A 137 -9.37 -11.63 -22.85
CA LYS A 137 -9.06 -11.88 -24.27
C LYS A 137 -7.57 -11.88 -24.58
N ARG A 138 -6.75 -11.25 -23.73
CA ARG A 138 -5.29 -11.26 -23.85
C ARG A 138 -4.68 -12.43 -23.09
N ALA A 139 -5.30 -12.84 -21.99
CA ALA A 139 -4.89 -14.01 -21.22
C ALA A 139 -4.99 -15.30 -22.07
N GLN A 140 -3.98 -16.16 -21.91
CA GLN A 140 -3.97 -17.54 -22.43
C GLN A 140 -4.34 -18.55 -21.34
N PHE A 141 -4.88 -18.05 -20.23
CA PHE A 141 -5.35 -18.78 -19.07
C PHE A 141 -6.79 -18.37 -18.75
N GLU A 142 -7.52 -19.27 -18.09
CA GLU A 142 -8.93 -19.05 -17.74
C GLU A 142 -9.04 -18.27 -16.42
N PHE A 143 -9.99 -17.32 -16.36
CA PHE A 143 -10.39 -16.67 -15.11
C PHE A 143 -11.61 -17.37 -14.51
N ILE A 144 -11.51 -17.80 -13.26
CA ILE A 144 -12.56 -18.57 -12.58
C ILE A 144 -13.12 -17.88 -11.33
N SER A 145 -14.43 -17.99 -11.12
CA SER A 145 -15.11 -17.59 -9.89
C SER A 145 -16.50 -18.23 -9.76
N ALA A 146 -16.67 -19.06 -8.72
CA ALA A 146 -17.92 -19.72 -8.39
C ALA A 146 -18.92 -18.80 -7.67
N ASN A 147 -18.47 -17.71 -7.07
CA ASN A 147 -19.32 -16.82 -6.27
C ASN A 147 -19.63 -15.47 -6.93
N LEU A 148 -19.31 -15.30 -8.22
CA LEU A 148 -19.79 -14.18 -9.01
C LEU A 148 -20.93 -14.61 -9.93
N PHE A 149 -22.06 -13.92 -9.82
CA PHE A 149 -23.27 -14.18 -10.60
C PHE A 149 -23.67 -12.96 -11.44
N ASN A 150 -24.36 -13.20 -12.55
CA ASN A 150 -25.04 -12.12 -13.28
C ASN A 150 -26.17 -11.58 -12.40
N LYS A 151 -26.18 -10.26 -12.15
CA LYS A 151 -27.12 -9.64 -11.23
C LYS A 151 -28.58 -9.93 -11.60
N GLY A 152 -29.34 -10.39 -10.60
CA GLY A 152 -30.74 -10.76 -10.76
C GLY A 152 -30.97 -12.16 -11.33
N THR A 153 -29.92 -12.97 -11.49
CA THR A 153 -29.99 -14.36 -11.96
C THR A 153 -29.23 -15.29 -11.01
N ALA A 154 -29.34 -16.61 -11.23
CA ALA A 154 -28.48 -17.62 -10.59
C ALA A 154 -27.33 -18.07 -11.50
N ASP A 155 -27.18 -17.45 -12.68
CA ASP A 155 -26.17 -17.83 -13.65
C ASP A 155 -24.81 -17.24 -13.24
N HIS A 156 -23.76 -18.05 -13.24
CA HIS A 156 -22.41 -17.58 -12.99
C HIS A 156 -22.01 -16.51 -14.02
N ALA A 157 -21.33 -15.46 -13.56
CA ALA A 157 -20.82 -14.39 -14.43
C ALA A 157 -19.55 -14.82 -15.17
N PHE A 158 -18.77 -15.71 -14.57
CA PHE A 158 -17.53 -16.29 -15.10
C PHE A 158 -17.57 -17.81 -14.96
N ALA A 159 -16.61 -18.53 -15.53
CA ALA A 159 -16.50 -19.96 -15.32
C ALA A 159 -16.32 -20.24 -13.80
N PRO A 160 -17.13 -21.11 -13.17
CA PRO A 160 -16.98 -21.39 -11.74
C PRO A 160 -15.72 -22.21 -11.43
N TYR A 161 -15.23 -22.97 -12.40
CA TYR A 161 -14.09 -23.86 -12.29
C TYR A 161 -13.39 -24.10 -13.64
N ASP A 162 -12.20 -24.69 -13.60
CA ASP A 162 -11.48 -25.29 -14.73
C ASP A 162 -11.05 -26.73 -14.37
N ILE A 163 -10.99 -27.64 -15.35
CA ILE A 163 -10.54 -29.03 -15.13
C ILE A 163 -9.35 -29.35 -16.03
N GLN A 164 -8.29 -29.85 -15.42
CA GLN A 164 -7.08 -30.30 -16.11
C GLN A 164 -6.83 -31.78 -15.88
N THR A 165 -6.37 -32.49 -16.92
CA THR A 165 -6.13 -33.95 -16.86
C THR A 165 -4.64 -34.27 -16.89
N PHE A 166 -4.18 -35.05 -15.91
CA PHE A 166 -2.79 -35.49 -15.74
C PHE A 166 -2.72 -37.02 -15.68
N ASP A 167 -2.16 -37.66 -16.71
CA ASP A 167 -2.08 -39.12 -16.83
C ASP A 167 -3.39 -39.85 -16.50
N GLY A 168 -4.51 -39.25 -16.93
CA GLY A 168 -5.87 -39.78 -16.75
C GLY A 168 -6.53 -39.40 -15.43
N VAL A 169 -5.86 -38.68 -14.52
CA VAL A 169 -6.44 -38.07 -13.30
C VAL A 169 -6.94 -36.66 -13.60
N LYS A 170 -8.18 -36.33 -13.23
CA LYS A 170 -8.77 -35.00 -13.41
C LYS A 170 -8.62 -34.16 -12.15
N VAL A 171 -8.07 -32.96 -12.26
CA VAL A 171 -7.95 -31.98 -11.18
C VAL A 171 -8.86 -30.80 -11.50
N GLY A 172 -9.84 -30.54 -10.64
CA GLY A 172 -10.73 -29.38 -10.74
C GLY A 172 -10.23 -28.22 -9.88
N PHE A 173 -10.14 -27.05 -10.48
CA PHE A 173 -9.80 -25.79 -9.82
C PHE A 173 -11.07 -24.98 -9.65
N ILE A 174 -11.54 -24.78 -8.42
CA ILE A 174 -12.75 -24.00 -8.13
C ILE A 174 -12.33 -22.59 -7.71
N GLY A 175 -12.86 -21.57 -8.36
CA GLY A 175 -12.51 -20.17 -8.12
C GLY A 175 -13.42 -19.52 -7.09
N ALA A 176 -12.92 -18.57 -6.31
CA ALA A 176 -13.78 -17.66 -5.54
C ALA A 176 -13.06 -16.33 -5.28
N VAL A 177 -13.83 -15.25 -5.17
CA VAL A 177 -13.37 -13.90 -4.80
C VAL A 177 -13.94 -13.50 -3.43
N THR A 178 -13.27 -12.62 -2.69
CA THR A 178 -13.74 -12.09 -1.41
C THR A 178 -15.20 -11.59 -1.47
N GLU A 179 -15.95 -11.80 -0.38
CA GLU A 179 -17.33 -11.31 -0.23
C GLU A 179 -17.39 -9.78 -0.11
N ASP A 180 -16.27 -9.12 0.20
CA ASP A 180 -16.17 -7.67 0.45
C ASP A 180 -15.95 -6.85 -0.83
N LEU A 181 -16.02 -7.46 -2.02
CA LEU A 181 -15.74 -6.82 -3.31
C LEU A 181 -16.41 -5.45 -3.49
N THR A 182 -17.66 -5.27 -3.03
CA THR A 182 -18.41 -4.01 -3.18
C THR A 182 -17.83 -2.82 -2.42
N THR A 183 -16.96 -3.06 -1.44
CA THR A 183 -16.23 -1.99 -0.75
C THR A 183 -14.86 -1.74 -1.36
N LEU A 184 -14.31 -2.71 -2.08
CA LEU A 184 -12.93 -2.73 -2.57
C LEU A 184 -12.77 -2.19 -3.99
N VAL A 185 -13.82 -2.23 -4.80
CA VAL A 185 -13.78 -1.70 -6.19
C VAL A 185 -14.93 -0.74 -6.45
N SER A 186 -14.83 0.02 -7.54
CA SER A 186 -15.87 0.96 -7.95
C SER A 186 -17.23 0.26 -8.11
N PRO A 187 -18.27 0.67 -7.35
CA PRO A 187 -19.60 0.05 -7.46
C PRO A 187 -20.20 0.14 -8.86
N ALA A 188 -19.83 1.16 -9.64
CA ALA A 188 -20.27 1.31 -11.02
C ALA A 188 -19.62 0.27 -11.96
N GLY A 189 -18.37 -0.12 -11.71
CA GLY A 189 -17.65 -1.10 -12.53
C GLY A 189 -18.16 -2.54 -12.38
N ILE A 190 -18.87 -2.83 -11.29
CA ILE A 190 -19.41 -4.16 -10.97
C ILE A 190 -20.94 -4.15 -10.81
N ASP A 191 -21.64 -3.12 -11.30
CA ASP A 191 -23.08 -2.95 -11.08
C ASP A 191 -23.96 -4.04 -11.71
N THR A 192 -23.40 -4.82 -12.64
CA THR A 192 -23.99 -5.99 -13.31
C THR A 192 -23.67 -7.32 -12.62
N LEU A 193 -22.87 -7.31 -11.56
CA LEU A 193 -22.49 -8.51 -10.80
C LEU A 193 -23.29 -8.60 -9.49
N ALA A 194 -23.46 -9.84 -9.02
CA ALA A 194 -23.90 -10.15 -7.67
C ALA A 194 -22.87 -11.09 -7.03
N VAL A 195 -22.41 -10.73 -5.83
CA VAL A 195 -21.46 -11.52 -5.04
C VAL A 195 -22.26 -12.48 -4.15
N GLY A 196 -22.07 -13.77 -4.35
CA GLY A 196 -22.62 -14.83 -3.52
C GLY A 196 -21.69 -15.22 -2.37
N GLY A 197 -22.22 -16.00 -1.43
CA GLY A 197 -21.42 -16.54 -0.32
C GLY A 197 -20.41 -17.57 -0.82
N ILE A 198 -19.14 -17.41 -0.43
CA ILE A 198 -18.02 -18.25 -0.89
C ILE A 198 -18.28 -19.72 -0.57
N VAL A 199 -18.63 -20.02 0.69
CA VAL A 199 -18.81 -21.40 1.17
C VAL A 199 -19.93 -22.11 0.40
N ASP A 200 -21.07 -21.44 0.21
CA ASP A 200 -22.22 -22.05 -0.46
C ASP A 200 -21.94 -22.27 -1.94
N SER A 201 -21.37 -21.28 -2.63
CA SER A 201 -20.99 -21.36 -4.04
C SER A 201 -19.94 -22.44 -4.31
N VAL A 202 -18.85 -22.46 -3.54
CA VAL A 202 -17.76 -23.44 -3.70
C VAL A 202 -18.28 -24.85 -3.43
N ASN A 203 -19.08 -25.04 -2.39
CA ASN A 203 -19.61 -26.37 -2.06
C ASN A 203 -20.62 -26.86 -3.10
N ALA A 204 -21.43 -25.98 -3.70
CA ALA A 204 -22.32 -26.35 -4.79
C ALA A 204 -21.54 -26.87 -6.01
N VAL A 205 -20.49 -26.15 -6.40
CA VAL A 205 -19.60 -26.55 -7.51
C VAL A 205 -18.82 -27.82 -7.18
N ALA A 206 -18.29 -27.94 -5.96
CA ALA A 206 -17.57 -29.14 -5.54
C ALA A 206 -18.47 -30.39 -5.56
N GLN A 207 -19.75 -30.24 -5.18
CA GLN A 207 -20.73 -31.32 -5.26
C GLN A 207 -21.07 -31.67 -6.71
N GLU A 208 -21.28 -30.69 -7.57
CA GLU A 208 -21.45 -30.90 -9.02
C GLU A 208 -20.29 -31.71 -9.60
N LEU A 209 -19.06 -31.31 -9.29
CA LEU A 209 -17.83 -31.96 -9.77
C LEU A 209 -17.56 -33.37 -9.21
N THR A 210 -18.37 -33.86 -8.27
CA THR A 210 -18.15 -35.14 -7.58
C THR A 210 -19.43 -35.98 -7.41
N ASP A 211 -20.52 -35.62 -8.09
CA ASP A 211 -21.81 -36.30 -7.94
C ASP A 211 -21.89 -37.65 -8.69
N GLY A 212 -20.92 -37.95 -9.54
CA GLY A 212 -20.81 -39.17 -10.33
C GLY A 212 -21.60 -39.15 -11.64
N THR A 213 -21.96 -37.97 -12.15
CA THR A 213 -22.82 -37.76 -13.32
C THR A 213 -22.14 -36.95 -14.42
N GLU A 214 -21.30 -37.57 -15.24
CA GLU A 214 -20.78 -36.89 -16.45
C GLU A 214 -21.90 -36.64 -17.49
N ALA A 215 -22.13 -35.36 -17.83
CA ALA A 215 -23.10 -34.93 -18.83
C ALA A 215 -22.61 -33.67 -19.58
N PRO A 216 -23.18 -33.29 -20.74
CA PRO A 216 -22.84 -32.00 -21.36
C PRO A 216 -23.14 -30.84 -20.39
N GLY A 217 -22.08 -30.15 -19.94
CA GLY A 217 -22.17 -29.09 -18.94
C GLY A 217 -22.11 -29.57 -17.48
N ASN A 218 -21.80 -30.85 -17.21
CA ASN A 218 -21.45 -31.38 -15.90
C ASN A 218 -20.22 -32.30 -16.03
N GLU A 219 -19.12 -31.92 -15.41
CA GLU A 219 -17.85 -32.65 -15.46
C GLU A 219 -17.47 -33.22 -14.10
N GLU A 220 -16.64 -34.25 -14.06
CA GLU A 220 -16.16 -34.87 -12.81
C GLU A 220 -14.69 -34.57 -12.57
N ALA A 221 -14.30 -34.42 -11.31
CA ALA A 221 -12.91 -34.26 -10.87
C ALA A 221 -12.53 -35.30 -9.81
N ASP A 222 -11.29 -35.78 -9.90
CA ASP A 222 -10.70 -36.74 -8.94
C ASP A 222 -10.03 -36.02 -7.74
N VAL A 223 -9.54 -34.80 -7.97
CA VAL A 223 -8.92 -33.92 -6.99
C VAL A 223 -9.53 -32.53 -7.14
N LEU A 224 -9.91 -31.89 -6.03
CA LEU A 224 -10.45 -30.54 -6.02
C LEU A 224 -9.51 -29.57 -5.30
N VAL A 225 -9.10 -28.51 -5.98
CA VAL A 225 -8.30 -27.42 -5.40
C VAL A 225 -9.17 -26.17 -5.38
N LEU A 226 -9.41 -25.61 -4.19
CA LEU A 226 -9.99 -24.27 -4.07
C LEU A 226 -8.88 -23.25 -4.33
N VAL A 227 -9.08 -22.41 -5.33
CA VAL A 227 -8.22 -21.28 -5.67
C VAL A 227 -9.01 -20.02 -5.36
N ILE A 228 -8.65 -19.33 -4.27
CA ILE A 228 -9.50 -18.30 -3.67
C ILE A 228 -8.75 -17.00 -3.41
N HIS A 229 -9.35 -15.89 -3.83
CA HIS A 229 -8.89 -14.55 -3.50
C HIS A 229 -9.52 -14.04 -2.19
N GLU A 230 -9.16 -14.72 -1.11
CA GLU A 230 -9.47 -14.38 0.29
C GLU A 230 -8.43 -15.11 1.16
N GLY A 231 -8.09 -14.55 2.32
CA GLY A 231 -6.96 -15.01 3.09
C GLY A 231 -7.06 -14.78 4.59
N ALA A 232 -6.15 -15.40 5.35
CA ALA A 232 -6.05 -15.13 6.77
C ALA A 232 -5.42 -13.76 7.02
N ALA A 233 -5.96 -13.01 7.99
CA ALA A 233 -5.42 -11.70 8.39
C ALA A 233 -3.99 -11.75 8.95
N SER A 234 -3.49 -12.95 9.34
CA SER A 234 -2.10 -13.15 9.75
C SER A 234 -1.67 -14.61 9.62
N ALA A 235 -0.35 -14.84 9.54
CA ALA A 235 0.21 -16.19 9.46
C ALA A 235 0.00 -17.03 10.73
N SER A 236 -0.33 -16.40 11.86
CA SER A 236 -0.60 -17.05 13.15
C SER A 236 -2.09 -17.24 13.44
N ALA A 237 -2.97 -16.84 12.52
CA ALA A 237 -4.41 -17.00 12.69
C ALA A 237 -4.83 -18.48 12.83
N ASN A 238 -5.89 -18.72 13.59
CA ASN A 238 -6.48 -20.06 13.71
C ASN A 238 -7.44 -20.32 12.54
N PHE A 239 -7.02 -21.14 11.57
CA PHE A 239 -7.80 -21.43 10.36
C PHE A 239 -9.04 -22.31 10.61
N THR A 240 -9.30 -22.69 11.86
CA THR A 240 -10.53 -23.40 12.27
C THR A 240 -11.48 -22.54 13.10
N ASP A 241 -11.14 -21.27 13.35
CA ASP A 241 -12.02 -20.35 14.06
C ASP A 241 -13.10 -19.80 13.13
N VAL A 242 -14.31 -20.37 13.25
CA VAL A 242 -15.50 -19.98 12.48
C VAL A 242 -15.97 -18.54 12.72
N ASN A 243 -15.43 -17.84 13.72
CA ASN A 243 -15.72 -16.43 13.97
C ASN A 243 -14.86 -15.50 13.09
N THR A 244 -13.83 -16.02 12.43
CA THR A 244 -13.05 -15.29 11.42
C THR A 244 -13.59 -15.58 10.03
N VAL A 245 -13.47 -14.62 9.10
CA VAL A 245 -13.89 -14.78 7.70
C VAL A 245 -13.22 -15.99 7.07
N PHE A 246 -11.88 -16.05 7.11
CA PHE A 246 -11.14 -17.15 6.51
C PHE A 246 -11.35 -18.50 7.23
N GLY A 247 -11.46 -18.51 8.56
CA GLY A 247 -11.73 -19.74 9.30
C GLY A 247 -13.11 -20.33 8.98
N LYS A 248 -14.15 -19.49 8.77
CA LYS A 248 -15.45 -19.92 8.25
C LYS A 248 -15.33 -20.56 6.86
N ILE A 249 -14.52 -19.98 5.97
CA ILE A 249 -14.29 -20.51 4.63
C ILE A 249 -13.59 -21.87 4.70
N VAL A 250 -12.42 -21.95 5.35
CA VAL A 250 -11.63 -23.19 5.46
C VAL A 250 -12.45 -24.32 6.09
N THR A 251 -13.19 -24.03 7.17
CA THR A 251 -14.04 -25.05 7.82
C THR A 251 -15.27 -25.43 7.00
N GLY A 252 -15.83 -24.49 6.24
CA GLY A 252 -17.02 -24.69 5.42
C GLY A 252 -16.75 -25.44 4.12
N THR A 253 -15.60 -25.21 3.48
CA THR A 253 -15.22 -25.82 2.19
C THR A 253 -14.28 -27.02 2.34
N GLY A 254 -13.50 -27.07 3.41
CA GLY A 254 -12.50 -28.11 3.65
C GLY A 254 -12.98 -29.56 3.59
N PRO A 255 -14.24 -29.90 3.94
CA PRO A 255 -14.76 -31.27 3.73
C PRO A 255 -14.88 -31.67 2.26
N TYR A 256 -15.01 -30.71 1.33
CA TYR A 256 -15.30 -30.92 -0.08
C TYR A 256 -14.09 -30.78 -1.00
N VAL A 257 -13.04 -30.07 -0.56
CA VAL A 257 -11.82 -29.83 -1.37
C VAL A 257 -10.60 -30.54 -0.79
N ASP A 258 -9.58 -30.76 -1.61
CA ASP A 258 -8.33 -31.45 -1.24
C ASP A 258 -7.18 -30.50 -0.88
N ALA A 259 -7.24 -29.25 -1.33
CA ALA A 259 -6.29 -28.20 -0.98
C ALA A 259 -6.92 -26.80 -1.15
N ILE A 260 -6.33 -25.80 -0.49
CA ILE A 260 -6.75 -24.39 -0.61
C ILE A 260 -5.53 -23.52 -0.94
N ALA A 261 -5.51 -22.94 -2.13
CA ALA A 261 -4.61 -21.86 -2.54
C ALA A 261 -5.30 -20.52 -2.28
N SER A 262 -4.78 -19.71 -1.37
CA SER A 262 -5.35 -18.41 -0.97
C SER A 262 -4.51 -17.22 -1.43
N GLY A 263 -5.08 -16.01 -1.38
CA GLY A 263 -4.47 -14.72 -1.71
C GLY A 263 -5.05 -13.56 -0.88
N HIS A 264 -5.08 -12.35 -1.43
CA HIS A 264 -5.72 -11.13 -0.91
C HIS A 264 -5.00 -10.46 0.26
N THR A 265 -4.60 -11.23 1.27
CA THR A 265 -4.03 -10.65 2.51
C THR A 265 -2.51 -10.50 2.48
N HIS A 266 -1.86 -10.81 1.36
CA HIS A 266 -0.41 -10.79 1.11
C HIS A 266 0.41 -11.54 2.18
N THR A 267 -0.20 -12.48 2.88
CA THR A 267 0.39 -13.14 4.03
C THR A 267 1.11 -14.42 3.59
N LEU A 268 2.32 -14.65 4.12
CA LEU A 268 3.06 -15.88 3.87
C LEU A 268 2.70 -16.96 4.89
N TYR A 269 2.02 -18.04 4.47
CA TYR A 269 1.76 -19.20 5.31
C TYR A 269 1.64 -20.51 4.55
N SER A 270 1.95 -21.60 5.26
CA SER A 270 1.69 -22.97 4.83
C SER A 270 1.28 -23.79 6.05
N GLN A 271 0.04 -24.27 6.06
CA GLN A 271 -0.49 -25.04 7.17
C GLN A 271 -1.25 -26.28 6.67
N SER A 272 -1.18 -27.38 7.41
CA SER A 272 -2.10 -28.50 7.26
C SER A 272 -3.25 -28.35 8.25
N VAL A 273 -4.47 -28.24 7.75
CA VAL A 273 -5.67 -27.99 8.56
C VAL A 273 -6.56 -29.23 8.53
N THR A 274 -6.92 -29.74 9.71
CA THR A 274 -7.88 -30.83 9.84
C THR A 274 -9.30 -30.27 9.96
N VAL A 275 -10.13 -30.57 8.97
CA VAL A 275 -11.55 -30.21 8.92
C VAL A 275 -12.39 -31.49 8.85
N GLY A 276 -13.15 -31.76 9.92
CA GLY A 276 -13.89 -33.02 10.04
C GLY A 276 -12.94 -34.23 10.04
N ALA A 277 -13.10 -35.10 9.05
CA ALA A 277 -12.27 -36.31 8.88
C ALA A 277 -11.10 -36.13 7.89
N LYS A 278 -10.97 -34.94 7.27
CA LYS A 278 -9.98 -34.65 6.22
C LYS A 278 -8.93 -33.70 6.75
N THR A 279 -7.68 -33.89 6.34
CA THR A 279 -6.60 -32.92 6.55
C THR A 279 -6.16 -32.42 5.18
N ILE A 280 -6.18 -31.11 4.99
CA ILE A 280 -5.85 -30.47 3.71
C ILE A 280 -4.74 -29.43 3.90
N PRO A 281 -3.84 -29.25 2.94
CA PRO A 281 -2.91 -28.14 2.94
C PRO A 281 -3.60 -26.83 2.53
N VAL A 282 -3.26 -25.75 3.22
CA VAL A 282 -3.73 -24.38 2.99
C VAL A 282 -2.52 -23.46 2.87
N LEU A 283 -2.37 -22.79 1.73
CA LEU A 283 -1.19 -21.98 1.38
C LEU A 283 -1.57 -20.55 0.98
N GLN A 284 -0.70 -19.59 1.30
CA GLN A 284 -0.62 -18.29 0.66
C GLN A 284 0.85 -17.90 0.54
N THR A 285 1.25 -17.31 -0.58
CA THR A 285 2.65 -17.24 -1.03
C THR A 285 3.32 -15.91 -0.72
N GLY A 286 2.72 -15.09 0.16
CA GLY A 286 3.10 -13.68 0.30
C GLY A 286 2.49 -12.90 -0.86
N SER A 287 3.29 -12.08 -1.55
CA SER A 287 2.87 -11.34 -2.75
C SER A 287 4.05 -11.12 -3.71
N TYR A 288 3.78 -10.46 -4.84
CA TYR A 288 4.77 -9.84 -5.73
C TYR A 288 5.80 -10.81 -6.31
N GLY A 289 5.43 -12.08 -6.46
CA GLY A 289 6.32 -13.11 -7.00
C GLY A 289 7.52 -13.41 -6.11
N SER A 290 7.38 -13.24 -4.79
CA SER A 290 8.43 -13.57 -3.81
C SER A 290 8.61 -15.08 -3.59
N ASN A 291 7.54 -15.85 -3.70
CA ASN A 291 7.51 -17.30 -3.53
C ASN A 291 6.56 -17.95 -4.55
N LEU A 292 6.68 -19.26 -4.72
CA LEU A 292 5.63 -20.12 -5.26
C LEU A 292 5.11 -21.04 -4.16
N GLY A 293 3.82 -21.33 -4.16
CA GLY A 293 3.24 -22.45 -3.43
C GLY A 293 3.40 -23.72 -4.26
N HIS A 294 3.46 -24.86 -3.59
CA HIS A 294 3.54 -26.16 -4.24
C HIS A 294 2.67 -27.16 -3.48
N PHE A 295 1.60 -27.62 -4.13
CA PHE A 295 0.87 -28.80 -3.71
C PHE A 295 1.34 -30.02 -4.49
N ASN A 296 1.60 -31.11 -3.79
CA ASN A 296 1.86 -32.41 -4.40
C ASN A 296 0.73 -33.37 -4.01
N PHE A 297 0.12 -33.98 -5.04
CA PHE A 297 -0.90 -35.01 -4.89
C PHE A 297 -0.39 -36.34 -5.43
N GLN A 298 -0.53 -37.39 -4.64
CA GLN A 298 -0.31 -38.76 -5.07
C GLN A 298 -1.66 -39.43 -5.28
N VAL A 299 -2.00 -39.76 -6.53
CA VAL A 299 -3.35 -40.24 -6.89
C VAL A 299 -3.25 -41.57 -7.62
N ASN A 300 -4.05 -42.55 -7.21
CA ASN A 300 -4.16 -43.80 -7.94
C ASN A 300 -4.96 -43.57 -9.24
N PRO A 301 -4.38 -43.77 -10.45
CA PRO A 301 -5.05 -43.44 -11.69
C PRO A 301 -6.26 -44.32 -12.01
N THR A 302 -6.38 -45.49 -11.35
CA THR A 302 -7.49 -46.44 -11.55
C THR A 302 -8.61 -46.25 -10.54
N THR A 303 -8.27 -46.19 -9.24
CA THR A 303 -9.29 -46.07 -8.19
C THR A 303 -9.65 -44.63 -7.86
N LYS A 304 -8.89 -43.66 -8.40
CA LYS A 304 -9.03 -42.22 -8.15
C LYS A 304 -8.81 -41.81 -6.69
N ALA A 305 -8.25 -42.71 -5.89
CA ALA A 305 -8.00 -42.47 -4.48
C ALA A 305 -6.73 -41.62 -4.32
N ILE A 306 -6.84 -40.53 -3.55
CA ILE A 306 -5.73 -39.69 -3.13
C ILE A 306 -5.02 -40.38 -1.95
N SER A 307 -3.77 -40.78 -2.15
CA SER A 307 -2.94 -41.42 -1.13
C SER A 307 -2.11 -40.41 -0.32
N SER A 308 -1.85 -39.23 -0.88
CA SER A 308 -1.16 -38.12 -0.23
C SER A 308 -1.61 -36.77 -0.81
N SER A 309 -1.72 -35.76 0.07
CA SER A 309 -1.87 -34.35 -0.28
C SER A 309 -1.00 -33.54 0.68
N THR A 310 -0.03 -32.82 0.13
CA THR A 310 0.93 -32.00 0.89
C THR A 310 1.08 -30.63 0.26
N GLY A 311 1.45 -29.62 1.05
CA GLY A 311 1.72 -28.27 0.57
C GLY A 311 2.98 -27.69 1.19
N GLU A 312 3.75 -26.94 0.42
CA GLU A 312 4.92 -26.20 0.88
C GLU A 312 5.07 -24.85 0.15
N ILE A 313 5.93 -23.98 0.69
CA ILE A 313 6.34 -22.72 0.06
C ILE A 313 7.75 -22.89 -0.50
N ILE A 314 7.92 -22.49 -1.75
CA ILE A 314 9.19 -22.46 -2.46
C ILE A 314 9.64 -21.00 -2.60
N PRO A 315 10.68 -20.57 -1.86
CA PRO A 315 11.22 -19.22 -2.03
C PRO A 315 11.90 -19.07 -3.39
N LEU A 316 11.76 -17.89 -3.99
CA LEU A 316 12.41 -17.55 -5.26
C LEU A 316 13.62 -16.63 -5.06
N VAL A 317 13.72 -15.98 -3.90
CA VAL A 317 14.83 -15.09 -3.54
C VAL A 317 15.51 -15.58 -2.26
N LYS A 318 16.84 -15.53 -2.27
CA LYS A 318 17.67 -15.67 -1.08
C LYS A 318 17.77 -14.30 -0.40
N PRO A 319 17.36 -14.16 0.88
CA PRO A 319 17.42 -12.87 1.58
C PRO A 319 18.86 -12.41 1.83
N ALA A 320 19.04 -11.11 1.98
CA ALA A 320 20.31 -10.53 2.39
C ALA A 320 20.69 -10.98 3.81
N VAL A 321 21.99 -11.22 4.04
CA VAL A 321 22.53 -11.53 5.36
C VAL A 321 23.35 -10.34 5.84
N PRO A 322 22.96 -9.66 6.94
CA PRO A 322 23.76 -8.58 7.50
C PRO A 322 25.16 -9.03 7.92
N ALA A 323 26.11 -8.10 7.94
CA ALA A 323 27.44 -8.38 8.47
C ALA A 323 27.35 -8.77 9.96
N SER A 324 28.02 -9.88 10.35
CA SER A 324 28.01 -10.36 11.73
C SER A 324 29.28 -11.14 12.06
N GLY A 325 29.83 -10.92 13.25
CA GLY A 325 30.99 -11.66 13.76
C GLY A 325 32.26 -11.58 12.89
N GLY A 326 32.45 -10.49 12.15
CA GLY A 326 33.56 -10.31 11.21
C GLY A 326 33.32 -10.85 9.80
N ASN A 327 32.14 -11.45 9.54
CA ASN A 327 31.74 -11.82 8.19
C ASN A 327 31.14 -10.61 7.44
N PRO A 328 31.47 -10.42 6.15
CA PRO A 328 30.87 -9.37 5.34
C PRO A 328 29.38 -9.64 5.12
N ALA A 329 28.63 -8.56 4.85
CA ALA A 329 27.24 -8.69 4.43
C ALA A 329 27.14 -9.45 3.09
N VAL A 330 26.11 -10.29 2.95
CA VAL A 330 25.77 -10.99 1.71
C VAL A 330 24.51 -10.34 1.14
N PRO A 331 24.54 -9.82 -0.11
CA PRO A 331 23.35 -9.24 -0.71
C PRO A 331 22.28 -10.30 -0.98
N ALA A 332 21.03 -9.88 -1.10
CA ALA A 332 19.96 -10.74 -1.60
C ALA A 332 20.27 -11.17 -3.04
N ALA A 333 19.81 -12.36 -3.42
CA ALA A 333 20.07 -12.95 -4.73
C ALA A 333 18.87 -13.77 -5.21
N SER A 334 18.54 -13.69 -6.50
CA SER A 334 17.57 -14.62 -7.10
C SER A 334 18.09 -16.06 -7.03
N LEU A 335 17.20 -17.02 -6.76
CA LEU A 335 17.52 -18.44 -6.75
C LEU A 335 17.47 -19.07 -8.15
N TYR A 336 16.89 -18.37 -9.13
CA TYR A 336 16.69 -18.84 -10.49
C TYR A 336 17.22 -17.82 -11.49
N ALA A 337 17.82 -18.31 -12.58
CA ALA A 337 18.22 -17.44 -13.69
C ALA A 337 16.99 -16.77 -14.31
N GLN A 338 17.19 -15.67 -15.03
CA GLN A 338 16.12 -15.02 -15.77
C GLN A 338 15.90 -15.73 -17.10
N ASP A 339 14.65 -16.06 -17.42
CA ASP A 339 14.27 -16.50 -18.76
C ASP A 339 14.51 -15.38 -19.78
N ALA A 340 15.07 -15.72 -20.94
CA ALA A 340 15.51 -14.73 -21.91
C ALA A 340 14.36 -14.06 -22.66
N GLU A 341 13.26 -14.78 -22.91
CA GLU A 341 12.10 -14.25 -23.64
C GLU A 341 11.30 -13.33 -22.72
N VAL A 342 11.03 -13.78 -21.48
CA VAL A 342 10.35 -12.95 -20.48
C VAL A 342 11.20 -11.74 -20.10
N ALA A 343 12.53 -11.88 -19.94
CA ALA A 343 13.39 -10.74 -19.68
C ALA A 343 13.39 -9.70 -20.81
N ALA A 344 13.29 -10.14 -22.08
CA ALA A 344 13.15 -9.23 -23.21
C ALA A 344 11.82 -8.49 -23.17
N LEU A 345 10.73 -9.17 -22.82
CA LEU A 345 9.42 -8.54 -22.62
C LEU A 345 9.45 -7.50 -21.51
N VAL A 346 10.05 -7.81 -20.35
CA VAL A 346 10.18 -6.85 -19.24
C VAL A 346 11.02 -5.64 -19.66
N ALA A 347 12.09 -5.84 -20.44
CA ALA A 347 12.89 -4.73 -20.97
C ALA A 347 12.12 -3.85 -21.96
N GLU A 348 11.30 -4.44 -22.84
CA GLU A 348 10.42 -3.70 -23.75
C GLU A 348 9.33 -2.92 -23.00
N ALA A 349 8.70 -3.56 -22.01
CA ALA A 349 7.73 -2.92 -21.13
C ALA A 349 8.34 -1.70 -20.44
N LYS A 350 9.57 -1.81 -19.92
CA LYS A 350 10.30 -0.70 -19.30
C LYS A 350 10.59 0.45 -20.26
N GLN A 351 10.95 0.11 -21.50
CA GLN A 351 11.18 1.14 -22.51
C GLN A 351 9.88 1.87 -22.87
N THR A 352 8.78 1.13 -23.01
CA THR A 352 7.47 1.68 -23.33
C THR A 352 6.93 2.54 -22.19
N SER A 353 7.04 2.08 -20.94
CA SER A 353 6.62 2.86 -19.77
C SER A 353 7.42 4.16 -19.65
N SER A 354 8.72 4.18 -19.96
CA SER A 354 9.50 5.42 -20.01
C SER A 354 9.05 6.38 -21.12
N VAL A 355 8.47 5.89 -22.22
CA VAL A 355 7.88 6.77 -23.24
C VAL A 355 6.57 7.36 -22.76
N ILE A 356 5.70 6.54 -22.16
CA ILE A 356 4.43 6.99 -21.56
C ILE A 356 4.69 7.97 -20.42
N GLY A 357 5.70 7.68 -19.60
CA GLY A 357 6.11 8.47 -18.45
C GLY A 357 6.55 9.90 -18.76
N ARG A 358 6.87 10.21 -20.01
CA ARG A 358 7.19 11.58 -20.47
C ARG A 358 5.95 12.46 -20.63
N GLU A 359 4.76 11.89 -20.55
CA GLU A 359 3.53 12.67 -20.56
C GLU A 359 3.54 13.67 -19.41
N VAL A 360 3.35 14.95 -19.73
CA VAL A 360 3.15 16.00 -18.74
C VAL A 360 1.73 15.89 -18.21
N ILE A 361 1.61 15.58 -16.93
CA ILE A 361 0.32 15.37 -16.24
C ILE A 361 -0.17 16.65 -15.52
N GLY A 362 0.68 17.66 -15.42
CA GLY A 362 0.34 18.99 -14.91
C GLY A 362 1.58 19.84 -14.74
N THR A 363 1.43 20.96 -14.02
CA THR A 363 2.52 21.90 -13.76
C THR A 363 2.56 22.33 -12.29
N VAL A 364 3.74 22.75 -11.82
CA VAL A 364 3.97 23.31 -10.48
C VAL A 364 4.53 24.74 -10.59
N THR A 365 4.22 25.60 -9.61
CA THR A 365 4.77 26.96 -9.57
C THR A 365 6.14 27.04 -8.88
N ASP A 366 6.46 26.07 -8.03
CA ASP A 366 7.77 25.86 -7.40
C ASP A 366 7.91 24.36 -7.01
N SER A 367 9.06 23.97 -6.49
CA SER A 367 9.37 22.58 -6.12
C SER A 367 8.61 22.14 -4.86
N PHE A 368 7.99 20.96 -4.93
CA PHE A 368 7.49 20.27 -3.74
C PHE A 368 8.61 19.40 -3.17
N ASN A 369 9.12 19.79 -2.00
CA ASN A 369 10.30 19.20 -1.41
C ASN A 369 9.91 18.29 -0.25
N ARG A 370 10.65 17.19 -0.11
CA ARG A 370 10.80 16.54 1.19
C ARG A 370 11.64 17.40 2.13
N ALA A 371 11.46 17.19 3.43
CA ALA A 371 12.33 17.76 4.44
C ALA A 371 13.78 17.28 4.25
N THR A 372 14.75 18.14 4.57
CA THR A 372 16.18 17.89 4.38
C THR A 372 16.94 17.93 5.69
N LEU A 373 18.02 17.15 5.79
CA LEU A 373 18.98 17.25 6.89
C LEU A 373 19.87 18.49 6.72
N THR A 374 20.65 18.81 7.74
CA THR A 374 21.60 19.94 7.74
C THR A 374 22.62 19.86 6.59
N ASP A 375 22.91 18.65 6.09
CA ASP A 375 23.80 18.45 4.92
C ASP A 375 23.14 18.80 3.58
N VAL A 376 21.83 19.10 3.56
CA VAL A 376 20.95 19.43 2.42
C VAL A 376 20.94 18.42 1.26
N THR A 377 21.65 17.30 1.40
CA THR A 377 21.75 16.25 0.37
C THR A 377 20.88 15.04 0.68
N LYS A 378 20.42 14.92 1.92
CA LYS A 378 19.62 13.79 2.39
C LYS A 378 18.30 14.26 2.96
N GLU A 379 17.32 13.38 2.79
CA GLU A 379 16.01 13.50 3.40
C GLU A 379 16.09 13.49 4.93
N ASN A 380 15.37 14.40 5.57
CA ASN A 380 15.05 14.37 6.99
C ASN A 380 13.62 13.85 7.18
N ARG A 381 13.45 12.54 7.43
CA ARG A 381 12.13 11.95 7.70
C ARG A 381 11.48 12.44 9.00
N GLY A 382 12.25 13.13 9.82
CA GLY A 382 11.77 13.72 11.05
C GLY A 382 11.12 15.09 10.87
N GLY A 383 11.29 15.75 9.72
CA GLY A 383 10.76 17.11 9.50
C GLY A 383 9.53 17.15 8.60
N GLU A 384 8.70 18.18 8.79
CA GLU A 384 7.54 18.45 7.94
C GLU A 384 7.95 18.92 6.54
N SER A 385 7.14 18.62 5.53
CA SER A 385 7.52 18.87 4.14
C SER A 385 6.33 19.18 3.23
N THR A 386 6.54 20.12 2.30
CA THR A 386 5.48 20.52 1.34
C THR A 386 4.99 19.34 0.51
N LEU A 387 5.89 18.44 0.11
CA LEU A 387 5.50 17.25 -0.66
C LEU A 387 4.65 16.26 0.16
N GLY A 388 4.99 16.06 1.44
CA GLY A 388 4.22 15.15 2.29
C GLY A 388 2.79 15.61 2.52
N ASN A 389 2.60 16.92 2.72
CA ASN A 389 1.29 17.52 2.87
C ASN A 389 0.51 17.49 1.54
N GLU A 390 1.16 17.83 0.42
CA GLU A 390 0.51 17.80 -0.91
C GLU A 390 0.04 16.40 -1.31
N VAL A 391 0.84 15.37 -1.04
CA VAL A 391 0.42 13.97 -1.30
C VAL A 391 -0.74 13.59 -0.38
N ALA A 392 -0.74 14.02 0.89
CA ALA A 392 -1.88 13.80 1.78
C ALA A 392 -3.15 14.49 1.24
N ASP A 393 -3.06 15.73 0.75
CA ASP A 393 -4.15 16.44 0.08
C ASP A 393 -4.63 15.70 -1.18
N GLY A 394 -3.72 15.16 -2.00
CA GLY A 394 -4.07 14.34 -3.16
C GLY A 394 -4.82 13.05 -2.79
N GLN A 395 -4.39 12.33 -1.76
CA GLN A 395 -5.10 11.15 -1.25
C GLN A 395 -6.50 11.53 -0.73
N LEU A 396 -6.60 12.66 -0.04
CA LEU A 396 -7.86 13.17 0.49
C LEU A 396 -8.81 13.55 -0.65
N TRP A 397 -8.35 14.34 -1.62
CA TRP A 397 -9.08 14.71 -2.83
C TRP A 397 -9.63 13.47 -3.54
N ALA A 398 -8.78 12.45 -3.71
CA ALA A 398 -9.12 11.21 -4.37
C ALA A 398 -10.05 10.31 -3.57
N THR A 399 -10.48 10.67 -2.36
CA THR A 399 -11.42 9.87 -1.57
C THR A 399 -12.56 10.69 -0.98
N ARG A 400 -12.65 12.00 -1.29
CA ARG A 400 -13.70 12.89 -0.77
C ARG A 400 -15.11 12.40 -1.05
N ASP A 401 -15.34 11.77 -2.19
CA ASP A 401 -16.64 11.20 -2.57
C ASP A 401 -17.08 10.04 -1.64
N LEU A 402 -16.13 9.44 -0.91
CA LEU A 402 -16.37 8.45 0.13
C LEU A 402 -16.58 9.08 1.52
N GLY A 403 -16.53 10.40 1.63
CA GLY A 403 -16.74 11.16 2.87
C GLY A 403 -15.51 11.29 3.77
N THR A 404 -14.30 11.11 3.23
CA THR A 404 -13.04 11.32 3.98
C THR A 404 -12.82 12.79 4.31
N GLN A 405 -12.27 13.04 5.50
CA GLN A 405 -12.04 14.36 6.07
C GLN A 405 -10.55 14.62 6.31
N LEU A 406 -9.81 13.59 6.70
CA LEU A 406 -8.39 13.69 7.05
C LEU A 406 -7.56 12.70 6.23
N ALA A 407 -6.30 13.04 5.99
CA ALA A 407 -5.35 12.13 5.35
C ALA A 407 -4.00 12.13 6.08
N PHE A 408 -3.34 10.97 6.08
CA PHE A 408 -1.96 10.85 6.54
C PHE A 408 -1.08 10.23 5.45
N MET A 409 0.13 10.76 5.33
CA MET A 409 1.19 10.23 4.45
C MET A 409 2.48 10.05 5.24
N ASN A 410 3.08 8.86 5.20
CA ASN A 410 4.35 8.61 5.86
C ASN A 410 5.51 9.14 5.00
N PRO A 411 6.57 9.70 5.62
CA PRO A 411 7.67 10.31 4.89
C PRO A 411 8.46 9.24 4.13
N GLY A 412 8.51 8.01 4.67
CA GLY A 412 9.17 6.87 4.02
C GLY A 412 8.54 6.46 2.67
N GLY A 413 7.26 6.76 2.47
CA GLY A 413 6.53 6.53 1.23
C GLY A 413 6.98 7.42 0.08
N LEU A 414 7.55 8.59 0.38
CA LEU A 414 7.99 9.59 -0.61
C LEU A 414 9.45 9.34 -1.02
N ARG A 415 9.74 9.19 -2.33
CA ARG A 415 11.07 8.72 -2.78
C ARG A 415 11.90 9.75 -3.53
N THR A 416 11.28 10.67 -4.27
CA THR A 416 11.92 11.88 -4.82
C THR A 416 11.10 13.16 -4.54
N ASN A 417 11.72 14.33 -4.68
CA ASN A 417 11.00 15.61 -4.73
C ASN A 417 10.31 15.75 -6.09
N ILE A 418 9.30 16.61 -6.18
CA ILE A 418 8.84 17.15 -7.47
C ILE A 418 9.57 18.47 -7.67
N ASN A 419 10.48 18.51 -8.64
CA ASN A 419 11.31 19.68 -8.87
C ASN A 419 10.63 20.63 -9.85
N TYR A 420 10.74 21.94 -9.61
CA TYR A 420 10.37 22.93 -10.61
C TYR A 420 11.33 22.90 -11.81
N ALA A 421 12.62 22.72 -11.56
CA ALA A 421 13.61 22.69 -12.64
C ALA A 421 13.48 21.40 -13.46
N ALA A 422 13.51 21.54 -14.79
CA ALA A 422 13.42 20.41 -15.70
C ALA A 422 14.51 19.35 -15.42
N ASN A 423 14.11 18.09 -15.43
CA ASN A 423 14.99 16.94 -15.42
C ASN A 423 15.64 16.76 -16.80
N PRO A 424 16.95 16.99 -16.95
CA PRO A 424 17.64 16.85 -18.24
C PRO A 424 17.66 15.39 -18.75
N GLY A 425 17.33 14.42 -17.89
CA GLY A 425 17.18 13.01 -18.24
C GLY A 425 15.83 12.63 -18.84
N SER A 426 14.81 13.52 -18.77
CA SER A 426 13.44 13.26 -19.23
C SER A 426 13.10 14.10 -20.47
N PRO A 427 13.14 13.52 -21.68
CA PRO A 427 12.83 14.27 -22.90
C PRO A 427 11.40 14.82 -22.90
N GLY A 428 11.27 16.14 -23.03
CA GLY A 428 9.96 16.82 -23.05
C GLY A 428 9.62 17.52 -21.74
N ASP A 429 10.39 17.25 -20.67
CA ASP A 429 10.29 17.97 -19.41
C ASP A 429 10.91 19.37 -19.53
N VAL A 430 10.19 20.35 -19.00
CA VAL A 430 10.52 21.79 -19.01
C VAL A 430 10.29 22.36 -17.61
N ASP A 431 10.87 23.53 -17.33
CA ASP A 431 10.69 24.14 -16.01
C ASP A 431 9.20 24.32 -15.67
N GLY A 432 8.80 23.77 -14.52
CA GLY A 432 7.45 23.77 -13.99
C GLY A 432 6.56 22.63 -14.48
N SER A 433 6.98 21.76 -15.42
CA SER A 433 6.17 20.57 -15.74
C SER A 433 6.35 19.47 -14.70
N VAL A 434 5.29 18.66 -14.54
CA VAL A 434 5.36 17.39 -13.82
C VAL A 434 4.98 16.30 -14.80
N THR A 435 5.90 15.38 -15.03
CA THR A 435 5.68 14.22 -15.87
C THR A 435 5.11 13.05 -15.07
N TYR A 436 4.47 12.11 -15.77
CA TYR A 436 3.91 10.93 -15.11
C TYR A 436 5.01 10.08 -14.43
N GLU A 437 6.19 9.95 -15.06
CA GLU A 437 7.35 9.24 -14.49
C GLU A 437 7.86 9.92 -13.21
N GLU A 438 7.80 11.24 -13.12
CA GLU A 438 8.19 11.97 -11.91
C GLU A 438 7.24 11.71 -10.76
N ALA A 439 5.91 11.79 -10.99
CA ALA A 439 4.92 11.40 -9.99
C ALA A 439 5.07 9.93 -9.56
N ALA A 440 5.33 9.04 -10.52
CA ALA A 440 5.57 7.63 -10.24
C ALA A 440 6.85 7.39 -9.42
N THR A 441 7.87 8.21 -9.64
CA THR A 441 9.11 8.15 -8.85
C THR A 441 8.88 8.69 -7.44
N VAL A 442 7.92 9.59 -7.21
CA VAL A 442 7.54 10.03 -5.85
C VAL A 442 6.90 8.89 -5.07
N GLN A 443 5.92 8.18 -5.66
CA GLN A 443 5.15 7.08 -5.06
C GLN A 443 5.29 5.77 -5.86
N PRO A 444 6.44 5.07 -5.82
CA PRO A 444 6.71 3.92 -6.70
C PRO A 444 6.23 2.58 -6.15
N PHE A 445 5.57 2.57 -4.99
CA PHE A 445 5.20 1.33 -4.29
C PHE A 445 3.84 0.80 -4.69
N ALA A 446 3.09 1.56 -5.50
CA ALA A 446 1.75 1.19 -5.95
C ALA A 446 0.83 0.79 -4.79
N ASN A 447 0.81 1.61 -3.73
CA ASN A 447 -0.11 1.35 -2.63
C ASN A 447 -1.53 1.65 -3.09
N THR A 448 -2.51 1.01 -2.46
CA THR A 448 -3.91 1.43 -2.56
C THR A 448 -4.26 2.40 -1.44
N LEU A 449 -5.33 3.18 -1.63
CA LEU A 449 -5.88 4.08 -0.62
C LEU A 449 -6.92 3.35 0.22
N PHE A 450 -6.71 3.33 1.53
CA PHE A 450 -7.63 2.76 2.51
C PHE A 450 -8.38 3.86 3.24
N THR A 451 -9.67 3.65 3.51
CA THR A 451 -10.46 4.52 4.38
C THR A 451 -10.86 3.82 5.65
N GLN A 452 -10.90 4.55 6.77
CA GLN A 452 -11.35 4.05 8.06
C GLN A 452 -11.88 5.18 8.93
N THR A 453 -12.67 4.86 9.95
CA THR A 453 -13.14 5.84 10.95
C THR A 453 -12.26 5.78 12.19
N LEU A 454 -11.75 6.94 12.62
CA LEU A 454 -10.99 7.12 13.85
C LEU A 454 -11.69 8.12 14.76
N THR A 455 -11.59 7.92 16.08
CA THR A 455 -11.97 8.97 17.04
C THR A 455 -10.87 10.01 17.21
N GLY A 456 -11.17 11.18 17.78
CA GLY A 456 -10.17 12.19 18.13
C GLY A 456 -9.06 11.65 19.04
N ALA A 457 -9.41 10.75 19.98
CA ALA A 457 -8.42 10.06 20.80
C ALA A 457 -7.49 9.14 19.99
N GLN A 458 -8.01 8.46 18.96
CA GLN A 458 -7.21 7.63 18.06
C GLN A 458 -6.32 8.50 17.16
N ILE A 459 -6.84 9.62 16.64
CA ILE A 459 -6.05 10.60 15.87
C ILE A 459 -4.89 11.13 16.71
N LYS A 460 -5.14 11.50 17.97
CA LYS A 460 -4.08 11.88 18.90
C LYS A 460 -3.03 10.77 19.06
N THR A 461 -3.48 9.54 19.25
CA THR A 461 -2.56 8.38 19.37
C THR A 461 -1.72 8.18 18.10
N VAL A 462 -2.28 8.35 16.90
CA VAL A 462 -1.54 8.29 15.62
C VAL A 462 -0.47 9.38 15.56
N LEU A 463 -0.81 10.62 15.95
CA LEU A 463 0.14 11.73 15.96
C LEU A 463 1.25 11.54 17.03
N GLU A 464 0.94 10.95 18.19
CA GLU A 464 1.92 10.58 19.21
C GLU A 464 2.88 9.48 18.74
N GLN A 465 2.43 8.57 17.87
CA GLN A 465 3.25 7.49 17.29
C GLN A 465 4.34 7.98 16.34
N GLN A 466 4.38 9.28 16.02
CA GLN A 466 5.50 9.91 15.33
C GLN A 466 6.79 9.84 16.17
N TRP A 467 6.70 9.89 17.50
CA TRP A 467 7.84 9.73 18.41
C TRP A 467 8.15 8.25 18.63
N GLN A 468 9.32 7.80 18.17
CA GLN A 468 9.76 6.40 18.16
C GLN A 468 11.05 6.22 18.96
N THR A 469 11.00 6.62 20.22
CA THR A 469 12.14 6.61 21.15
C THR A 469 12.85 5.24 21.14
N GLY A 470 14.17 5.28 20.90
CA GLY A 470 15.03 4.09 20.87
C GLY A 470 15.16 3.39 19.51
N GLN A 471 14.45 3.86 18.48
CA GLN A 471 14.64 3.39 17.10
C GLN A 471 15.77 4.13 16.37
N THR A 472 16.23 3.58 15.24
CA THR A 472 17.24 4.24 14.39
C THR A 472 16.72 5.52 13.74
N ARG A 473 15.39 5.63 13.59
CA ARG A 473 14.67 6.85 13.24
C ARG A 473 13.78 7.19 14.44
N PRO A 474 14.22 8.10 15.33
CA PRO A 474 13.51 8.37 16.58
C PRO A 474 12.24 9.21 16.38
N PHE A 475 12.04 9.76 15.18
CA PHE A 475 10.85 10.50 14.80
C PHE A 475 10.51 10.24 13.33
N LEU A 476 9.23 10.09 13.01
CA LEU A 476 8.72 10.02 11.64
C LEU A 476 7.58 11.03 11.49
N LYS A 477 7.84 12.13 10.77
CA LYS A 477 6.83 13.17 10.57
C LYS A 477 5.81 12.75 9.53
N LEU A 478 4.56 12.58 9.93
CA LEU A 478 3.45 12.38 8.99
C LEU A 478 3.19 13.68 8.23
N GLY A 479 3.07 13.57 6.91
CA GLY A 479 2.36 14.56 6.10
C GLY A 479 0.87 14.51 6.43
N ILE A 480 0.27 15.68 6.56
CA ILE A 480 -1.15 15.87 6.89
C ILE A 480 -1.79 16.74 5.83
N ASN A 481 -3.10 16.58 5.63
CA ASN A 481 -3.85 17.46 4.74
C ASN A 481 -4.00 18.87 5.34
N SER A 482 -4.15 19.89 4.50
CA SER A 482 -4.20 21.32 4.87
C SER A 482 -5.31 21.72 5.85
N GLU A 483 -6.29 20.84 6.09
CA GLU A 483 -7.38 21.09 7.04
C GLU A 483 -7.08 20.60 8.47
N LEU A 484 -5.98 19.87 8.68
CA LEU A 484 -5.55 19.34 9.98
C LEU A 484 -4.34 20.12 10.48
N THR A 485 -4.40 20.62 11.71
CA THR A 485 -3.23 21.17 12.40
C THR A 485 -3.16 20.66 13.84
N TYR A 486 -1.99 20.74 14.47
CA TYR A 486 -1.84 20.36 15.88
C TYR A 486 -0.68 21.06 16.57
N THR A 487 -0.77 21.18 17.89
CA THR A 487 0.34 21.64 18.74
C THR A 487 0.92 20.48 19.52
N TYR A 488 2.19 20.58 19.92
CA TYR A 488 2.84 19.57 20.76
C TYR A 488 3.91 20.16 21.67
N ASP A 489 4.23 19.50 22.78
CA ASP A 489 5.36 19.81 23.63
C ASP A 489 6.52 18.83 23.33
N PRO A 490 7.62 19.30 22.70
CA PRO A 490 8.78 18.45 22.41
C PRO A 490 9.47 17.91 23.67
N ALA A 491 9.30 18.54 24.83
CA ALA A 491 9.89 18.13 26.10
C ALA A 491 9.00 17.20 26.93
N ALA A 492 7.75 16.96 26.51
CA ALA A 492 6.86 16.03 27.19
C ALA A 492 7.37 14.58 27.12
N ALA A 493 6.77 13.72 27.95
CA ALA A 493 7.07 12.29 27.90
C ALA A 493 6.39 11.64 26.67
N ASP A 494 6.99 10.54 26.18
CA ASP A 494 6.42 9.70 25.11
C ASP A 494 4.92 9.43 25.35
N GLY A 495 4.09 9.71 24.34
CA GLY A 495 2.63 9.55 24.42
C GLY A 495 1.91 10.72 25.09
N SER A 496 2.59 11.83 25.34
CA SER A 496 2.00 13.07 25.86
C SER A 496 2.57 14.32 25.19
N HIS A 497 3.17 14.18 24.01
CA HIS A 497 3.68 15.30 23.23
C HIS A 497 2.55 16.14 22.65
N VAL A 498 1.59 15.52 21.96
CA VAL A 498 0.49 16.20 21.27
C VAL A 498 -0.43 16.85 22.30
N THR A 499 -0.56 18.17 22.24
CA THR A 499 -1.36 18.95 23.18
C THR A 499 -2.78 19.14 22.63
N GLU A 500 -2.92 19.83 21.50
CA GLU A 500 -4.21 20.13 20.87
C GLU A 500 -4.19 19.80 19.37
N ILE A 501 -5.36 19.47 18.82
CA ILE A 501 -5.53 19.06 17.42
C ILE A 501 -6.74 19.81 16.88
N PHE A 502 -6.63 20.36 15.67
CA PHE A 502 -7.64 21.19 15.05
C PHE A 502 -8.02 20.66 13.67
N TYR A 503 -9.32 20.64 13.39
CA TYR A 503 -9.87 20.42 12.05
C TYR A 503 -10.56 21.70 11.58
N LEU A 504 -10.10 22.27 10.46
CA LEU A 504 -10.57 23.56 9.95
C LEU A 504 -10.50 24.70 10.99
N GLY A 505 -9.51 24.64 11.87
CA GLY A 505 -9.30 25.60 12.97
C GLY A 505 -10.10 25.33 14.24
N ASP A 506 -11.08 24.42 14.20
CA ASP A 506 -11.87 24.02 15.37
C ASP A 506 -11.19 22.86 16.13
N PRO A 507 -11.14 22.88 17.47
CA PRO A 507 -10.49 21.82 18.25
C PRO A 507 -11.25 20.50 18.13
N ILE A 508 -10.50 19.40 18.07
CA ILE A 508 -11.03 18.04 18.03
C ILE A 508 -11.19 17.49 19.45
N ALA A 509 -12.40 17.10 19.83
CA ALA A 509 -12.67 16.39 21.07
C ALA A 509 -12.31 14.89 20.94
N ALA A 510 -12.07 14.24 22.08
CA ALA A 510 -11.62 12.84 22.11
C ALA A 510 -12.63 11.85 21.48
N ASP A 511 -13.92 12.16 21.56
CA ASP A 511 -15.04 11.34 21.08
C ASP A 511 -15.55 11.74 19.68
N ASP A 512 -15.06 12.85 19.12
CA ASP A 512 -15.34 13.21 17.72
C ASP A 512 -14.83 12.12 16.79
N THR A 513 -15.53 11.88 15.69
CA THR A 513 -15.17 10.84 14.71
C THR A 513 -14.89 11.44 13.35
N PHE A 514 -13.81 11.00 12.73
CA PHE A 514 -13.41 11.41 11.39
C PHE A 514 -13.20 10.19 10.51
N LYS A 515 -13.63 10.29 9.25
CA LYS A 515 -13.23 9.33 8.23
C LYS A 515 -11.87 9.76 7.67
N VAL A 516 -10.88 8.86 7.78
CA VAL A 516 -9.48 9.10 7.46
C VAL A 516 -9.08 8.24 6.26
N VAL A 517 -8.27 8.78 5.36
CA VAL A 517 -7.60 8.04 4.29
C VAL A 517 -6.10 7.92 4.55
N THR A 518 -5.54 6.74 4.29
CA THR A 518 -4.08 6.51 4.28
C THR A 518 -3.72 5.57 3.13
N ASN A 519 -2.45 5.51 2.75
CA ASN A 519 -1.97 4.39 1.94
C ASN A 519 -2.09 3.04 2.69
N SER A 520 -2.12 1.94 1.95
CA SER A 520 -2.30 0.58 2.48
C SER A 520 -1.23 0.18 3.50
N PHE A 521 0.02 0.60 3.30
CA PHE A 521 1.11 0.37 4.24
C PHE A 521 0.82 0.97 5.63
N LEU A 522 0.37 2.23 5.69
CA LEU A 522 -0.03 2.88 6.93
C LEU A 522 -1.30 2.26 7.54
N ALA A 523 -2.29 1.89 6.71
CA ALA A 523 -3.54 1.25 7.17
C ALA A 523 -3.31 -0.13 7.84
N ALA A 524 -2.17 -0.77 7.52
CA ALA A 524 -1.72 -2.01 8.16
C ALA A 524 -0.89 -1.78 9.44
N GLY A 525 -0.68 -0.52 9.86
CA GLY A 525 0.17 -0.16 10.99
C GLY A 525 1.66 -0.05 10.65
N GLY A 526 1.98 0.11 9.35
CA GLY A 526 3.33 0.31 8.85
C GLY A 526 4.04 1.50 9.52
N ASP A 527 5.37 1.48 9.48
CA ASP A 527 6.24 2.47 10.12
C ASP A 527 6.00 2.64 11.64
N GLY A 528 5.28 1.74 12.31
CA GLY A 528 4.99 1.82 13.75
C GLY A 528 3.74 2.62 14.10
N PHE A 529 2.96 3.06 13.10
CA PHE A 529 1.67 3.74 13.29
C PHE A 529 0.55 2.74 13.59
N LEU A 530 0.74 1.92 14.62
CA LEU A 530 -0.10 0.76 14.95
C LEU A 530 -1.57 1.11 15.19
N GLU A 531 -1.87 2.35 15.59
CA GLU A 531 -3.27 2.74 15.84
C GLU A 531 -4.08 2.82 14.55
N LEU A 532 -3.44 3.08 13.41
CA LEU A 532 -4.08 3.03 12.09
C LEU A 532 -4.55 1.61 11.72
N ALA A 533 -4.07 0.56 12.40
CA ALA A 533 -4.60 -0.78 12.19
C ALA A 533 -5.96 -1.02 12.90
N ASN A 534 -6.29 -0.20 13.92
CA ASN A 534 -7.44 -0.36 14.82
C ASN A 534 -8.66 0.48 14.43
N GLY A 535 -8.63 1.20 13.30
CA GLY A 535 -9.75 2.01 12.85
C GLY A 535 -10.99 1.17 12.48
N GLN A 536 -12.17 1.76 12.66
CA GLN A 536 -13.44 1.09 12.41
C GLN A 536 -13.86 1.22 10.93
N GLY A 537 -14.50 0.18 10.40
CA GLY A 537 -14.98 0.19 9.01
C GLY A 537 -13.84 0.37 8.00
N LYS A 538 -12.66 -0.17 8.31
CA LYS A 538 -11.48 -0.12 7.44
C LYS A 538 -11.77 -0.86 6.13
N ALA A 539 -11.56 -0.19 5.01
CA ALA A 539 -11.78 -0.73 3.68
C ALA A 539 -10.74 -0.19 2.69
N ASP A 540 -10.21 -1.07 1.84
CA ASP A 540 -9.51 -0.66 0.63
C ASP A 540 -10.52 0.02 -0.30
N THR A 541 -10.12 1.08 -0.99
CA THR A 541 -10.97 1.74 -2.00
C THR A 541 -10.74 1.21 -3.41
N GLY A 542 -9.69 0.41 -3.62
CA GLY A 542 -9.19 -0.04 -4.92
C GLY A 542 -8.48 1.07 -5.71
N ARG A 543 -8.39 2.29 -5.16
CA ARG A 543 -7.72 3.41 -5.84
C ARG A 543 -6.23 3.32 -5.57
N VAL A 544 -5.44 3.19 -6.63
CA VAL A 544 -3.97 3.23 -6.56
C VAL A 544 -3.52 4.67 -6.26
N ASP A 545 -2.58 4.81 -5.33
CA ASP A 545 -2.09 6.08 -4.83
C ASP A 545 -1.47 6.96 -5.93
N LEU A 546 -0.73 6.36 -6.86
CA LEU A 546 -0.17 7.04 -8.02
C LEU A 546 -1.23 7.53 -9.02
N ASP A 547 -2.27 6.74 -9.31
CA ASP A 547 -3.37 7.19 -10.20
C ASP A 547 -4.12 8.35 -9.57
N ALA A 548 -4.44 8.22 -8.28
CA ALA A 548 -5.05 9.28 -7.48
C ALA A 548 -4.23 10.58 -7.53
N PHE A 549 -2.91 10.49 -7.33
CA PHE A 549 -2.04 11.65 -7.35
C PHE A 549 -1.86 12.25 -8.75
N ARG A 550 -1.77 11.42 -9.80
CA ARG A 550 -1.76 11.89 -11.20
C ARG A 550 -3.02 12.68 -11.52
N ASP A 551 -4.18 12.11 -11.21
CA ASP A 551 -5.47 12.73 -11.53
C ASP A 551 -5.68 14.01 -10.72
N TYR A 552 -5.23 14.03 -9.46
CA TYR A 552 -5.18 15.22 -8.63
C TYR A 552 -4.32 16.33 -9.24
N ILE A 553 -3.08 16.04 -9.67
CA ILE A 553 -2.21 17.01 -10.35
C ILE A 553 -2.90 17.55 -11.61
N GLY A 554 -3.47 16.67 -12.43
CA GLY A 554 -4.11 17.05 -13.69
C GLY A 554 -5.34 17.96 -13.51
N GLN A 555 -6.12 17.74 -12.45
CA GLN A 555 -7.32 18.56 -12.18
C GLN A 555 -7.04 19.85 -11.43
N ASN A 556 -5.88 19.95 -10.76
CA ASN A 556 -5.53 21.09 -9.90
C ASN A 556 -4.32 21.89 -10.40
N SER A 557 -3.85 21.62 -11.62
CA SER A 557 -2.72 22.32 -12.22
C SER A 557 -3.01 23.81 -12.53
N PRO A 558 -2.08 24.75 -12.26
CA PRO A 558 -0.79 24.52 -11.61
C PRO A 558 -0.91 24.33 -10.09
N LEU A 559 -0.21 23.35 -9.55
CA LEU A 559 -0.06 23.19 -8.09
C LEU A 559 0.97 24.20 -7.56
N SER A 560 0.73 24.74 -6.37
CA SER A 560 1.64 25.67 -5.70
C SER A 560 2.02 25.12 -4.33
N PRO A 561 3.31 24.99 -3.99
CA PRO A 561 3.69 24.51 -2.66
C PRO A 561 3.15 25.41 -1.55
N ASP A 562 2.48 24.81 -0.58
CA ASP A 562 2.14 25.45 0.68
C ASP A 562 3.33 25.32 1.65
N TYR A 563 3.88 26.46 2.07
CA TYR A 563 5.01 26.53 3.00
C TYR A 563 4.58 26.75 4.46
N THR A 564 3.28 26.76 4.74
CA THR A 564 2.76 26.83 6.12
C THR A 564 3.03 25.52 6.86
N THR A 565 3.28 25.61 8.16
CA THR A 565 3.48 24.42 9.00
C THR A 565 2.13 23.97 9.57
N GLY A 566 1.84 22.68 9.46
CA GLY A 566 0.64 22.05 10.03
C GLY A 566 0.82 21.67 11.50
N SER A 567 2.00 21.93 12.07
CA SER A 567 2.32 21.54 13.44
C SER A 567 3.22 22.55 14.12
N ILE A 568 2.96 22.83 15.40
CA ILE A 568 3.71 23.84 16.16
C ILE A 568 4.16 23.24 17.48
N GLY A 569 5.48 23.24 17.70
CA GLY A 569 6.07 22.82 18.96
C GLY A 569 6.07 23.97 19.96
N ILE A 570 5.62 23.70 21.19
CA ILE A 570 5.46 24.67 22.25
C ILE A 570 5.88 24.04 23.57
N ALA A 571 7.01 24.50 24.10
CA ALA A 571 7.53 24.07 25.39
C ALA A 571 7.48 25.22 26.40
N ASN A 572 7.57 24.85 27.68
CA ASN A 572 7.48 25.74 28.84
C ASN A 572 6.11 26.42 28.99
N LEU A 573 5.03 25.73 28.60
CA LEU A 573 3.65 26.08 28.96
C LEU A 573 3.39 25.82 30.45
N ALA A 574 4.19 26.36 31.38
CA ALA A 574 3.94 26.28 32.81
C ALA A 574 3.94 27.67 33.42
N ASP A 575 2.91 27.99 34.22
CA ASP A 575 2.95 29.19 35.05
C ASP A 575 4.13 29.12 36.07
N PRO A 576 4.47 30.20 36.78
CA PRO A 576 5.51 30.18 37.82
C PRO A 576 5.26 29.16 38.96
N ALA A 577 4.07 28.56 39.03
CA ALA A 577 3.69 27.51 39.99
C ALA A 577 3.77 26.09 39.42
N GLY A 578 4.11 25.92 38.13
CA GLY A 578 4.27 24.61 37.47
C GLY A 578 2.98 24.02 36.88
N THR A 579 1.93 24.83 36.70
CA THR A 579 0.64 24.40 36.14
C THR A 579 0.64 24.56 34.61
N PRO A 580 0.24 23.54 33.82
CA PRO A 580 0.09 23.67 32.37
C PRO A 580 -0.82 24.84 32.00
N VAL A 581 -0.32 25.84 31.27
CA VAL A 581 -1.11 27.00 30.85
C VAL A 581 -1.83 26.70 29.55
N ALA A 582 -3.15 26.48 29.63
CA ALA A 582 -4.03 27.40 28.92
C ALA A 582 -3.93 28.72 29.70
N PHE A 583 -3.66 29.87 29.06
CA PHE A 583 -3.36 31.13 29.78
C PHE A 583 -4.36 31.44 30.89
N GLY A 584 -5.60 30.94 30.79
CA GLY A 584 -6.45 30.71 31.95
C GLY A 584 -6.69 32.02 32.67
N THR A 585 -6.22 32.17 33.91
CA THR A 585 -6.17 33.46 34.61
C THR A 585 -4.76 34.07 34.53
N VAL A 586 -4.66 35.29 34.01
CA VAL A 586 -3.42 36.09 33.96
C VAL A 586 -3.64 37.41 34.71
N GLU A 587 -2.58 38.03 35.21
CA GLU A 587 -2.64 39.35 35.85
C GLU A 587 -1.85 40.41 35.06
N PRO A 588 -2.26 41.70 35.07
CA PRO A 588 -1.49 42.77 34.47
C PRO A 588 -0.06 42.83 35.04
N GLY A 589 0.93 42.85 34.14
CA GLY A 589 2.35 42.85 34.49
C GLY A 589 2.98 41.46 34.65
N ASP A 590 2.20 40.37 34.59
CA ASP A 590 2.76 39.02 34.56
C ASP A 590 3.66 38.84 33.34
N SER A 591 4.80 38.19 33.53
CA SER A 591 5.78 37.89 32.49
C SER A 591 5.78 36.41 32.14
N TYR A 592 5.85 36.11 30.85
CA TYR A 592 5.88 34.75 30.32
C TYR A 592 7.05 34.58 29.36
N GLU A 593 7.58 33.34 29.29
CA GLU A 593 8.59 32.92 28.32
C GLU A 593 8.20 31.56 27.76
N PHE A 594 8.13 31.45 26.43
CA PHE A 594 7.81 30.21 25.73
C PHE A 594 8.89 29.85 24.73
N SER A 595 9.10 28.55 24.52
CA SER A 595 9.93 28.06 23.43
C SER A 595 9.05 27.50 22.33
N LEU A 596 9.16 28.07 21.14
CA LEU A 596 8.44 27.66 19.94
C LEU A 596 9.38 26.90 18.99
N SER A 597 8.85 25.90 18.29
CA SER A 597 9.54 25.15 17.24
C SER A 597 8.58 24.70 16.14
N SER A 598 9.10 24.15 15.05
CA SER A 598 8.35 23.81 13.82
C SER A 598 7.62 25.02 13.22
N LEU A 599 8.29 26.18 13.20
CA LEU A 599 7.74 27.41 12.63
C LEU A 599 8.04 27.55 11.14
N VAL A 600 8.97 26.75 10.60
CA VAL A 600 9.45 26.89 9.22
C VAL A 600 9.78 25.53 8.62
N LEU A 601 9.31 25.28 7.39
CA LEU A 601 9.69 24.09 6.62
C LEU A 601 11.10 24.23 6.00
N SER A 602 11.83 23.12 5.89
CA SER A 602 13.16 23.14 5.26
C SER A 602 13.06 23.52 3.78
N GLY A 603 13.90 24.44 3.32
CA GLY A 603 13.91 24.89 1.91
C GLY A 603 12.82 25.91 1.56
N THR A 604 12.12 26.48 2.54
CA THR A 604 11.19 27.60 2.32
C THR A 604 11.91 28.78 1.66
N PRO A 605 11.47 29.28 0.48
CA PRO A 605 12.14 30.37 -0.23
C PRO A 605 12.17 31.69 0.55
N VAL A 606 11.07 32.03 1.23
CA VAL A 606 10.92 33.23 2.06
C VAL A 606 10.43 32.76 3.44
N PRO A 607 11.33 32.39 4.36
CA PRO A 607 10.93 31.90 5.67
C PRO A 607 10.55 33.05 6.60
N ASP A 608 9.64 32.78 7.53
CA ASP A 608 9.42 33.65 8.68
C ASP A 608 10.72 33.81 9.49
N THR A 609 11.08 35.05 9.81
CA THR A 609 12.31 35.38 10.54
C THR A 609 12.07 35.88 11.96
N SER A 610 10.81 36.13 12.31
CA SER A 610 10.42 36.59 13.64
C SER A 610 9.01 36.13 14.00
N VAL A 611 8.76 35.86 15.28
CA VAL A 611 7.41 35.65 15.85
C VAL A 611 6.96 36.92 16.54
N ARG A 612 5.73 37.36 16.28
CA ARG A 612 5.08 38.48 16.98
C ARG A 612 4.16 37.95 18.06
N VAL A 613 4.19 38.56 19.24
CA VAL A 613 3.21 38.30 20.30
C VAL A 613 2.17 39.40 20.29
N LEU A 614 0.91 39.03 20.14
CA LEU A 614 -0.22 39.94 20.15
C LEU A 614 -1.03 39.75 21.43
N PHE A 615 -1.47 40.85 22.03
CA PHE A 615 -2.48 40.89 23.09
C PHE A 615 -3.68 41.68 22.59
N ASP A 616 -4.83 41.05 22.46
CA ASP A 616 -6.04 41.59 21.81
C ASP A 616 -5.74 42.21 20.43
N GLY A 617 -4.89 41.55 19.64
CA GLY A 617 -4.46 42.00 18.31
C GLY A 617 -3.42 43.12 18.30
N VAL A 618 -2.96 43.59 19.46
CA VAL A 618 -1.89 44.60 19.58
C VAL A 618 -0.56 43.91 19.88
N GLU A 619 0.46 44.20 19.07
CA GLU A 619 1.79 43.65 19.30
C GLU A 619 2.42 44.16 20.59
N ILE A 620 2.81 43.22 21.46
CA ILE A 620 3.43 43.48 22.76
C ILE A 620 4.88 42.98 22.84
N ALA A 621 5.29 42.06 21.98
CA ALA A 621 6.66 41.58 21.87
C ALA A 621 6.95 41.01 20.47
N THR A 622 8.24 40.87 20.17
CA THR A 622 8.73 40.16 18.97
C THR A 622 10.01 39.41 19.32
N ALA A 623 10.25 38.28 18.68
CA ALA A 623 11.45 37.47 18.86
C ALA A 623 11.93 36.89 17.53
N ASP A 624 13.25 36.84 17.34
CA ASP A 624 13.86 36.26 16.15
C ASP A 624 13.66 34.73 16.09
N ILE A 625 13.62 34.18 14.87
CA ILE A 625 13.55 32.74 14.61
C ILE A 625 14.93 32.22 14.20
N ASP A 626 15.41 31.18 14.89
CA ASP A 626 16.55 30.36 14.47
C ASP A 626 16.12 29.39 13.37
N LEU A 627 16.60 29.65 12.16
CA LEU A 627 16.30 28.89 10.94
C LEU A 627 17.16 27.63 10.76
N SER A 628 18.05 27.31 11.70
CA SER A 628 18.89 26.12 11.57
C SER A 628 18.04 24.84 11.53
N ILE A 629 18.46 23.90 10.66
CA ILE A 629 17.81 22.59 10.53
C ILE A 629 18.11 21.76 11.77
N VAL A 630 17.10 21.07 12.28
CA VAL A 630 17.24 20.07 13.33
C VAL A 630 17.12 18.69 12.69
N ASP A 631 18.23 17.95 12.66
CA ASP A 631 18.25 16.61 12.07
C ASP A 631 17.36 15.65 12.87
N LEU A 632 16.59 14.82 12.15
CA LEU A 632 15.77 13.73 12.67
C LEU A 632 14.54 14.15 13.51
N TYR A 633 14.26 15.43 13.67
CA TYR A 633 13.07 15.92 14.39
C TYR A 633 12.46 17.10 13.67
N ASP A 634 11.20 17.36 13.97
CA ASP A 634 10.45 18.47 13.41
C ASP A 634 10.58 19.69 14.31
N GLU A 635 11.76 20.30 14.35
CA GLU A 635 12.01 21.47 15.20
C GLU A 635 12.72 22.59 14.43
N GLN A 636 12.52 22.67 13.12
CA GLN A 636 13.06 23.78 12.34
C GLN A 636 12.27 25.07 12.61
N GLY A 637 12.97 26.20 12.67
CA GLY A 637 12.35 27.48 13.01
C GLY A 637 12.05 27.54 14.50
N ARG A 638 13.08 27.79 15.33
CA ARG A 638 12.93 27.84 16.79
C ARG A 638 12.98 29.28 17.29
N SER A 639 12.14 29.61 18.26
CA SER A 639 12.18 30.93 18.90
C SER A 639 11.96 30.81 20.41
N THR A 640 12.59 31.70 21.18
CA THR A 640 12.25 31.90 22.60
C THR A 640 11.59 33.25 22.72
N VAL A 641 10.32 33.24 23.10
CA VAL A 641 9.46 34.42 23.08
C VAL A 641 9.17 34.82 24.51
N ALA A 642 9.61 36.01 24.90
CA ALA A 642 9.35 36.57 26.23
C ALA A 642 8.51 37.84 26.12
N PHE A 643 7.46 37.95 26.93
CA PHE A 643 6.56 39.11 26.94
C PHE A 643 5.95 39.35 28.31
N SER A 644 5.21 40.45 28.46
CA SER A 644 4.44 40.71 29.67
C SER A 644 3.05 41.24 29.34
N ILE A 645 2.07 40.87 30.15
CA ILE A 645 0.70 41.38 30.03
C ILE A 645 0.72 42.90 30.28
N PRO A 646 0.10 43.73 29.43
CA PRO A 646 0.10 45.17 29.63
C PRO A 646 -0.41 45.58 31.02
N GLU A 647 0.32 46.44 31.75
CA GLU A 647 -0.06 46.89 33.11
C GLU A 647 -1.46 47.54 33.20
N GLY A 648 -1.99 48.02 32.07
CA GLY A 648 -3.30 48.66 31.96
C GLY A 648 -4.40 47.77 31.37
N ALA A 649 -4.17 46.45 31.23
CA ALA A 649 -5.19 45.52 30.74
C ALA A 649 -6.39 45.49 31.71
N ALA A 650 -7.60 45.50 31.16
CA ALA A 650 -8.83 45.54 31.94
C ALA A 650 -9.23 44.14 32.44
N ASP A 651 -10.09 44.05 33.45
CA ASP A 651 -10.70 42.77 33.82
C ASP A 651 -11.60 42.26 32.66
N GLY A 652 -11.50 40.98 32.32
CA GLY A 652 -12.28 40.40 31.23
C GLY A 652 -11.56 39.29 30.47
N ALA A 653 -12.20 38.84 29.39
CA ALA A 653 -11.63 37.89 28.44
C ALA A 653 -10.73 38.62 27.44
N HIS A 654 -9.59 38.01 27.15
CA HIS A 654 -8.52 38.51 26.29
C HIS A 654 -8.00 37.39 25.40
N THR A 655 -7.28 37.77 24.35
CA THR A 655 -6.59 36.81 23.47
C THR A 655 -5.11 37.14 23.43
N ILE A 656 -4.28 36.11 23.64
CA ILE A 656 -2.84 36.16 23.39
C ILE A 656 -2.56 35.33 22.14
N ALA A 657 -1.85 35.89 21.16
CA ALA A 657 -1.55 35.19 19.91
C ALA A 657 -0.07 35.25 19.55
N PHE A 658 0.43 34.16 18.97
CA PHE A 658 1.73 34.09 18.32
C PHE A 658 1.51 34.12 16.80
N ALA A 659 1.97 35.18 16.15
CA ALA A 659 1.72 35.44 14.74
C ALA A 659 3.02 35.45 13.93
N LEU A 660 2.99 34.76 12.80
CA LEU A 660 4.00 34.76 11.75
C LEU A 660 3.55 35.63 10.59
N ASN A 661 4.46 36.35 9.95
CA ASN A 661 4.10 37.36 8.96
C ASN A 661 4.01 36.77 7.54
N GLU A 662 4.97 35.93 7.16
CA GLU A 662 5.08 35.41 5.79
C GLU A 662 4.15 34.23 5.57
N SER A 663 4.09 33.27 6.50
CA SER A 663 3.14 32.15 6.46
C SER A 663 1.71 32.55 6.82
N GLY A 664 1.52 33.69 7.50
CA GLY A 664 0.21 34.12 8.01
C GLY A 664 -0.34 33.25 9.14
N LEU A 665 0.46 32.31 9.67
CA LEU A 665 0.08 31.44 10.79
C LEU A 665 -0.09 32.26 12.06
N GLU A 666 -1.26 32.13 12.69
CA GLU A 666 -1.57 32.72 13.99
C GLU A 666 -2.13 31.66 14.92
N LEU A 667 -1.41 31.43 16.02
CA LEU A 667 -1.83 30.56 17.11
C LEU A 667 -2.37 31.42 18.24
N SER A 668 -3.66 31.29 18.53
CA SER A 668 -4.39 32.11 19.49
C SER A 668 -4.78 31.31 20.73
N TYR A 669 -4.56 31.93 21.89
CA TYR A 669 -4.94 31.38 23.17
C TYR A 669 -5.84 32.35 23.95
N PRO A 670 -6.92 31.85 24.54
CA PRO A 670 -7.74 32.66 25.43
C PRO A 670 -7.06 32.88 26.79
N ALA A 671 -7.23 34.08 27.33
CA ALA A 671 -6.78 34.49 28.65
C ALA A 671 -7.89 35.27 29.37
N GLN A 672 -7.89 35.25 30.69
CA GLN A 672 -8.84 35.98 31.54
C GLN A 672 -8.08 36.79 32.57
N ILE A 673 -8.43 38.08 32.72
CA ILE A 673 -7.95 38.93 33.82
C ILE A 673 -9.09 39.10 34.84
N GLY A 674 -8.78 38.89 36.12
CA GLY A 674 -9.74 38.94 37.22
C GLY A 674 -10.48 37.62 37.47
N GLU A 675 -11.62 37.69 38.18
CA GLU A 675 -12.39 36.49 38.58
C GLU A 675 -12.88 35.72 37.33
N LEU A 676 -12.81 34.38 37.37
CA LEU A 676 -13.24 33.54 36.25
C LEU A 676 -14.77 33.56 36.14
N VAL A 677 -15.31 34.47 35.34
CA VAL A 677 -16.78 34.65 35.18
C VAL A 677 -17.33 33.68 34.12
N VAL A 678 -16.50 33.18 33.19
CA VAL A 678 -16.87 32.27 32.10
C VAL A 678 -15.66 31.38 31.76
N ASP A 679 -15.89 30.20 31.16
CA ASP A 679 -14.84 29.38 30.56
C ASP A 679 -14.06 30.23 29.52
N PRO A 680 -12.71 30.34 29.63
CA PRO A 680 -11.90 31.15 28.72
C PRO A 680 -12.06 30.73 27.24
N GLY A 681 -12.55 29.52 26.97
CA GLY A 681 -12.68 28.97 25.63
C GLY A 681 -11.47 28.09 25.29
N THR A 682 -11.47 27.55 24.08
CA THR A 682 -10.40 26.70 23.58
C THR A 682 -9.39 27.53 22.78
N PRO A 683 -8.11 27.17 22.76
CA PRO A 683 -7.18 27.75 21.81
C PRO A 683 -7.63 27.48 20.36
N GLY A 684 -7.01 28.18 19.43
CA GLY A 684 -7.31 28.06 18.01
C GLY A 684 -6.09 28.33 17.16
N VAL A 685 -6.06 27.70 15.99
CA VAL A 685 -5.06 27.95 14.95
C VAL A 685 -5.77 28.55 13.74
N SER A 686 -5.22 29.63 13.21
CA SER A 686 -5.68 30.22 11.96
C SER A 686 -4.51 30.49 11.03
N VAL A 687 -4.76 30.42 9.74
CA VAL A 687 -3.81 30.80 8.70
C VAL A 687 -4.44 31.95 7.92
N GLY A 688 -3.87 33.14 8.04
CA GLY A 688 -4.32 34.33 7.32
C GLY A 688 -3.98 34.20 5.83
N ASP A 689 -4.96 34.49 4.98
CA ASP A 689 -4.97 34.31 3.51
C ASP A 689 -3.62 34.66 2.83
N PRO A 690 -2.74 33.67 2.57
CA PRO A 690 -1.66 33.83 1.61
C PRO A 690 -2.33 33.68 0.24
N ALA A 691 -2.02 34.54 -0.73
CA ALA A 691 -2.66 34.49 -2.03
C ALA A 691 -2.35 33.18 -2.81
N ALA A 692 -3.11 32.09 -2.57
CA ALA A 692 -3.35 30.95 -3.45
C ALA A 692 -4.44 30.06 -2.84
N ALA A 693 -5.58 29.96 -3.54
CA ALA A 693 -6.74 29.19 -3.12
C ALA A 693 -6.44 27.67 -3.13
N ALA A 694 -6.77 26.98 -2.04
CA ALA A 694 -6.99 25.54 -2.08
C ALA A 694 -8.01 25.22 -3.19
N PRO A 695 -7.77 24.22 -4.05
CA PRO A 695 -8.71 23.88 -5.09
C PRO A 695 -10.00 23.32 -4.48
N GLY A 696 -11.12 24.00 -4.73
CA GLY A 696 -12.44 23.57 -4.28
C GLY A 696 -12.85 22.24 -4.91
N ALA A 697 -13.44 21.37 -4.10
CA ALA A 697 -14.01 20.11 -4.55
C ALA A 697 -14.98 20.30 -5.75
N PRO A 698 -15.06 19.35 -6.70
CA PRO A 698 -16.06 19.40 -7.75
C PRO A 698 -17.46 19.43 -7.15
N ALA A 699 -18.30 20.34 -7.63
CA ALA A 699 -19.69 20.46 -7.19
C ALA A 699 -20.44 19.15 -7.45
N ALA A 700 -21.26 18.73 -6.47
CA ALA A 700 -22.19 17.62 -6.62
C ALA A 700 -22.98 17.76 -7.95
N PRO A 701 -23.19 16.67 -8.71
CA PRO A 701 -23.92 16.74 -9.96
C PRO A 701 -25.31 17.35 -9.73
N PRO A 702 -25.76 18.28 -10.57
CA PRO A 702 -27.07 18.90 -10.39
C PRO A 702 -28.14 17.82 -10.48
N ALA A 703 -29.10 17.86 -9.55
CA ALA A 703 -30.29 17.03 -9.60
C ALA A 703 -30.90 17.09 -11.03
N LEU A 704 -31.05 15.91 -11.65
CA LEU A 704 -31.62 15.78 -12.98
C LEU A 704 -32.98 16.46 -13.02
N ALA A 705 -33.09 17.52 -13.81
CA ALA A 705 -34.36 18.12 -14.16
C ALA A 705 -35.19 17.09 -14.96
N ALA A 706 -36.42 16.86 -14.51
CA ALA A 706 -37.38 16.02 -15.21
C ALA A 706 -37.87 16.73 -16.49
N THR A 707 -37.34 16.33 -17.65
CA THR A 707 -37.95 16.57 -18.98
C THR A 707 -37.49 15.42 -19.89
N GLY A 708 -38.34 14.50 -20.34
CA GLY A 708 -39.45 14.77 -21.24
C GLY A 708 -38.93 14.76 -22.68
N LEU A 709 -38.98 13.60 -23.34
CA LEU A 709 -38.69 13.40 -24.76
C LEU A 709 -39.42 14.42 -25.64
N ASP A 710 -38.73 14.97 -26.64
CA ASP A 710 -39.23 14.96 -28.02
C ASP A 710 -38.12 15.18 -29.07
N ALA A 711 -38.26 14.48 -30.19
CA ALA A 711 -37.29 14.32 -31.27
C ALA A 711 -37.21 15.52 -32.23
N THR A 712 -36.04 15.74 -32.87
CA THR A 712 -35.87 15.85 -34.35
C THR A 712 -34.41 16.16 -34.75
N VAL A 713 -33.95 15.46 -35.80
CA VAL A 713 -32.61 15.46 -36.42
C VAL A 713 -32.57 16.56 -37.53
N PRO A 714 -31.40 17.14 -37.95
CA PRO A 714 -30.60 16.54 -39.01
C PRO A 714 -29.05 16.59 -38.84
N LEU A 715 -28.43 15.47 -39.23
CA LEU A 715 -27.03 15.31 -39.60
C LEU A 715 -26.51 16.43 -40.51
N LEU A 716 -25.28 16.89 -40.26
CA LEU A 716 -24.33 17.38 -41.29
C LEU A 716 -22.91 17.54 -40.69
N GLY A 717 -21.94 16.81 -41.25
CA GLY A 717 -20.57 17.30 -41.39
C GLY A 717 -19.47 16.77 -40.46
N ALA A 718 -19.06 15.50 -40.61
CA ALA A 718 -17.71 15.06 -40.23
C ALA A 718 -17.22 13.99 -41.23
N GLY A 719 -16.81 14.48 -42.40
CA GLY A 719 -16.23 13.67 -43.46
C GLY A 719 -15.01 14.38 -44.03
N LEU A 720 -13.88 14.27 -43.35
CA LEU A 720 -12.53 14.43 -43.91
C LEU A 720 -11.51 14.01 -42.84
N LEU A 721 -10.49 13.23 -43.25
CA LEU A 721 -9.33 12.75 -42.46
C LEU A 721 -9.34 11.28 -41.97
N LEU A 722 -9.88 10.35 -42.77
CA LEU A 722 -9.49 8.93 -42.72
C LEU A 722 -9.28 8.37 -44.14
N ALA A 723 -8.34 8.95 -44.87
CA ALA A 723 -7.90 8.44 -46.16
C ALA A 723 -6.46 8.85 -46.47
N LEU A 724 -5.47 8.19 -45.85
CA LEU A 724 -4.10 8.02 -46.36
C LEU A 724 -3.30 7.18 -45.35
N GLY A 725 -3.20 5.87 -45.57
CA GLY A 725 -2.36 5.02 -44.73
C GLY A 725 -2.59 3.51 -44.77
N ALA A 726 -3.24 2.95 -45.80
CA ALA A 726 -3.36 1.50 -45.93
C ALA A 726 -3.29 1.08 -47.40
N LEU A 727 -2.07 1.05 -47.95
CA LEU A 727 -1.78 0.36 -49.20
C LEU A 727 -0.28 0.14 -49.33
N LEU A 728 0.22 -1.05 -48.96
CA LEU A 728 1.14 -1.85 -49.78
C LEU A 728 1.63 -3.13 -49.08
N VAL A 729 1.50 -4.23 -49.82
CA VAL A 729 2.22 -5.52 -49.74
C VAL A 729 1.62 -6.65 -48.89
N VAL A 730 0.62 -7.33 -49.46
CA VAL A 730 0.57 -8.80 -49.45
C VAL A 730 0.37 -9.28 -50.88
N ARG A 731 1.41 -9.87 -51.50
CA ARG A 731 1.31 -10.54 -52.80
C ARG A 731 1.43 -12.05 -52.60
N ARG A 732 0.30 -12.73 -52.74
CA ARG A 732 0.14 -14.20 -52.90
C ARG A 732 1.15 -14.80 -53.86
N ARG A 733 1.69 -15.99 -53.52
CA ARG A 733 1.90 -17.10 -54.46
C ARG A 733 1.79 -18.46 -53.74
N ARG A 734 0.80 -19.26 -54.13
CA ARG A 734 0.76 -20.73 -54.03
C ARG A 734 0.58 -21.28 -55.44
N GLY A 735 1.28 -22.36 -55.79
CA GLY A 735 0.85 -23.28 -56.86
C GLY A 735 1.94 -23.86 -57.77
N ALA A 736 2.29 -25.12 -57.47
CA ALA A 736 2.66 -26.21 -58.38
C ALA A 736 4.03 -26.22 -59.08
N LEU A 737 4.86 -27.23 -58.74
CA LEU A 737 5.72 -27.95 -59.68
C LEU A 737 5.89 -29.41 -59.22
N THR A 738 5.42 -30.34 -60.07
CA THR A 738 5.81 -31.75 -60.15
C THR A 738 6.98 -31.90 -61.13
N ARG A 739 7.87 -32.88 -60.84
CA ARG A 739 9.08 -33.35 -61.56
C ARG A 739 8.86 -33.79 -63.03
N PRO A 740 9.90 -34.01 -63.88
CA PRO A 740 11.05 -34.92 -63.67
C PRO A 740 12.30 -34.29 -63.05
#